data_AF-W5JGQ7-F1
#
_entry.id   AF-W5JGQ7-F1
#
_cell.length_a   1.000
_cell.length_b   1.000
_cell.length_c   1.000
_cell.angle_alpha   90.00
_cell.angle_beta   90.00
_cell.angle_gamma   90.00
#
_symmetry.space_group_name_H-M   'P 1'
#
loop_
_entity.id
_entity.type
_entity.pdbx_description
1 polymer ?
#
loop_
_entity_poly.entity_id
_entity_poly.type
_entity_poly.pdbx_seq_one_letter_code
_entity_poly.pdbx_strand_id
1 'polypeptide(L)'
;MNLMMSFGGTNPTGSVDRGSRGALLTIPFDVGQWTVGHCSVAAFLASQESFVGNLRIPLMHREARPPAPQIHCRMLNGKGAIDGALAPDHRSEARLRIDPKVLVFVETTYTQLGKSIAELLVHNRINVCPDFVDEWQGFGVIGFRFVCGTRLTGQLMLSTRRCSDVPLGKYTAHSPEAKKLAIHYNTLLQDKRIPEQHTHAKQQAVVDLLGNRHRHYDMIWKSPYSRLIPHLATTDKKRIAEGMVLLEEALNACPVNERYCCTSSFNSNSPRQDVVPSVTSFSWTEYGVQLLYKLEVAGKSLPVLTNQDKGRYGVIVFENLDKYLNMDNWNRQLLDKYCRDYSVGIIGFVSPSEETLVGAQLRNFPLYVHTNLRLRDASLNPGSPVLRLTRAGDTAWGPLPGNDWAIFQHNHTGYEPLEWAQKNVMDYPTDGVAQPPLATVLQDHGQIDGIQRILFGSGLKFWLHRLLFLDSLSYLSHGQLSLSLERHILIDIDDIFVAEKGTRLKPDDVHALLATQNRIAEMVPGFRFNLGFSGKFFHHGTHEENLGEDMLLRNVAQFNWFSHMWNHQQPHLYDNLTQLMGDMMLNKEFAKEHGIPTDSGYSVSPHHSGVYPAHELLYIAWKKVWNIRVTSTEEYPHLRPARLRRAFIHRNIMVLPRQTCGLFTHTICINSYPGGREKLDESISGGELFQTIVYNPINIFMTHMSNYGNDRLALYTFESVFKFLRCWTNLKLTSVPPLQLGELYFKLHPEERDPIWGNPADDPKHAKIWAGSKRRTTLPKLLVLGPQKTGSTAFYTFLSMHPAVSSNLPNSDTFEEIQFFNGNNYYRGLEWYLDFFPLQPNDTDDKFMFEKSATYFDGELVPKRAHALLPKAQLVTILISPAKRAYSWYQHIKAHGDPIANNYSFYQVITATEAEPKALRDLRNRCLNPGKYAQHLERWLAYYPQQQLHIIDGEQLKSNPISVMMDLQRFLKLPPFDYSQHLRFDNKKGFYCQVVSDNHNKCLGKSKGRQYPPMDERSAKMLQK
;
A
#
# COMPACT_ATOMS: atom_id res chain seq x y z
N MET A 1 50.73 3.73 62.53
CA MET A 1 51.76 4.79 62.51
C MET A 1 51.47 5.62 61.28
N ASN A 2 51.15 6.92 61.33
CA ASN A 2 51.77 8.05 62.06
C ASN A 2 53.23 8.22 61.65
N LEU A 3 53.78 9.40 61.33
CA LEU A 3 53.26 10.79 61.45
C LEU A 3 53.15 11.42 60.01
N MET A 4 52.87 12.72 59.74
CA MET A 4 52.81 13.93 60.56
C MET A 4 51.93 15.06 59.97
N MET A 5 51.57 16.00 60.85
CA MET A 5 51.16 17.44 60.71
C MET A 5 51.51 18.17 59.39
N SER A 6 50.87 19.26 58.94
CA SER A 6 49.65 20.07 59.28
C SER A 6 49.49 21.15 58.16
N PHE A 7 48.73 22.26 58.17
CA PHE A 7 47.78 22.96 59.08
C PHE A 7 46.94 23.98 58.23
N GLY A 8 45.72 24.36 58.64
CA GLY A 8 45.10 25.66 58.27
C GLY A 8 43.72 25.62 57.60
N GLY A 9 42.79 26.49 58.05
CA GLY A 9 41.44 26.69 57.49
C GLY A 9 40.32 26.53 58.53
N THR A 10 39.60 27.61 58.86
CA THR A 10 38.66 27.67 60.00
C THR A 10 37.18 27.64 59.61
N ASN A 11 36.44 26.76 60.29
CA ASN A 11 34.97 26.69 60.42
C ASN A 11 34.45 27.76 61.43
N PRO A 12 33.14 27.90 61.82
CA PRO A 12 32.06 26.87 61.94
C PRO A 12 30.65 27.34 61.46
N THR A 13 29.50 26.66 61.67
CA THR A 13 29.06 25.41 62.36
C THR A 13 28.41 24.43 61.34
N GLY A 14 27.65 23.35 61.62
CA GLY A 14 27.08 22.65 62.80
C GLY A 14 26.10 21.55 62.32
N SER A 15 25.40 20.72 63.13
CA SER A 15 25.55 20.28 64.54
C SER A 15 24.40 19.31 64.91
N VAL A 16 24.65 18.29 65.77
CA VAL A 16 23.64 17.37 66.43
C VAL A 16 22.94 16.35 65.49
N ASP A 17 22.82 15.02 65.77
CA ASP A 17 23.19 14.16 66.92
C ASP A 17 23.65 12.71 66.53
N ARG A 18 23.93 11.84 67.52
CA ARG A 18 24.30 10.38 67.42
C ARG A 18 23.31 9.51 68.25
N GLY A 19 23.31 8.16 68.34
CA GLY A 19 24.14 7.00 67.91
C GLY A 19 23.72 5.73 68.71
N SER A 20 24.36 4.55 68.75
CA SER A 20 25.33 3.84 67.86
C SER A 20 25.87 2.53 68.51
N ARG A 21 25.36 1.33 68.16
CA ARG A 21 25.83 -0.05 68.58
C ARG A 21 25.44 -1.07 67.50
N GLY A 22 26.17 -2.14 67.14
CA GLY A 22 27.50 -2.66 67.51
C GLY A 22 27.55 -4.20 67.30
N ALA A 23 28.68 -4.91 67.08
CA ALA A 23 30.07 -4.51 66.80
C ALA A 23 30.95 -5.72 66.32
N LEU A 24 32.07 -5.44 65.64
CA LEU A 24 33.37 -6.18 65.62
C LEU A 24 33.49 -7.69 65.26
N LEU A 25 34.27 -7.99 64.20
CA LEU A 25 35.39 -8.95 64.21
C LEU A 25 36.34 -8.74 62.99
N THR A 26 37.50 -9.41 62.94
CA THR A 26 38.76 -8.78 62.46
C THR A 26 39.59 -9.52 61.38
N ILE A 27 39.78 -8.84 60.22
CA ILE A 27 41.02 -8.56 59.42
C ILE A 27 42.03 -9.72 59.04
N PRO A 28 43.09 -9.54 58.18
CA PRO A 28 43.07 -10.03 56.78
C PRO A 28 44.37 -10.75 56.29
N PHE A 29 44.51 -10.92 54.96
CA PHE A 29 45.64 -10.51 54.06
C PHE A 29 45.66 -11.40 52.78
N ASP A 30 46.22 -11.02 51.60
CA ASP A 30 46.92 -9.80 51.17
C ASP A 30 46.61 -9.40 49.69
N VAL A 31 47.29 -8.38 49.15
CA VAL A 31 46.97 -7.59 47.94
C VAL A 31 47.88 -7.90 46.74
N GLY A 32 47.40 -7.66 45.51
CA GLY A 32 48.21 -7.77 44.29
C GLY A 32 47.59 -7.18 42.99
N GLN A 33 47.42 -5.85 42.92
CA GLN A 33 47.22 -5.14 41.63
C GLN A 33 48.56 -4.68 41.05
N TRP A 34 48.68 -4.60 39.71
CA TRP A 34 49.43 -3.54 39.00
C TRP A 34 48.89 -3.37 37.56
N THR A 35 49.28 -2.30 36.87
CA THR A 35 48.52 -1.67 35.77
C THR A 35 49.20 -1.69 34.39
N VAL A 36 48.47 -1.20 33.38
CA VAL A 36 48.76 -1.26 31.93
C VAL A 36 49.93 -0.37 31.48
N GLY A 37 50.69 -0.84 30.50
CA GLY A 37 51.57 -0.01 29.65
C GLY A 37 51.59 -0.51 28.19
N HIS A 38 51.58 0.40 27.22
CA HIS A 38 51.69 0.08 25.79
C HIS A 38 53.15 0.18 25.31
N CYS A 39 53.58 -0.70 24.39
CA CYS A 39 54.17 -0.26 23.12
C CYS A 39 54.20 -1.39 22.06
N SER A 40 54.44 -1.03 20.80
CA SER A 40 54.48 -1.94 19.64
C SER A 40 55.90 -2.18 19.12
N VAL A 41 56.09 -3.30 18.42
CA VAL A 41 56.73 -3.47 17.08
C VAL A 41 57.22 -4.93 16.93
N ALA A 42 57.17 -5.48 15.72
CA ALA A 42 57.45 -6.89 15.42
C ALA A 42 58.84 -7.12 14.80
N ALA A 43 59.44 -8.29 15.04
CA ALA A 43 60.50 -8.85 14.20
C ALA A 43 60.63 -10.39 14.31
N PHE A 44 60.56 -11.05 13.14
CA PHE A 44 61.38 -12.18 12.67
C PHE A 44 61.62 -13.47 13.51
N LEU A 45 61.00 -14.54 13.01
CA LEU A 45 61.58 -15.84 12.56
C LEU A 45 62.36 -16.80 13.50
N ALA A 46 62.05 -18.08 13.23
CA ALA A 46 62.92 -19.28 13.18
C ALA A 46 63.11 -20.15 14.46
N SER A 47 62.48 -21.33 14.39
CA SER A 47 62.98 -22.66 14.79
C SER A 47 63.67 -22.85 16.15
N GLN A 48 63.07 -23.71 16.98
CA GLN A 48 63.60 -25.09 17.04
C GLN A 48 62.54 -26.15 17.41
N GLU A 49 62.85 -27.37 16.99
CA GLU A 49 62.24 -28.65 17.38
C GLU A 49 62.64 -29.02 18.82
N SER A 50 62.02 -29.95 19.55
CA SER A 50 60.75 -30.68 19.40
C SER A 50 60.41 -31.31 20.77
N PHE A 51 59.14 -31.63 21.03
CA PHE A 51 58.79 -32.69 21.99
C PHE A 51 57.40 -33.27 21.67
N VAL A 52 57.28 -34.59 21.62
CA VAL A 52 56.03 -35.27 21.24
C VAL A 52 55.16 -35.52 22.48
N GLY A 53 53.96 -34.95 22.50
CA GLY A 53 52.97 -35.16 23.56
C GLY A 53 51.54 -35.11 22.99
N ASN A 54 50.76 -36.18 23.22
CA ASN A 54 49.41 -36.30 22.67
C ASN A 54 48.42 -35.33 23.35
N LEU A 55 48.05 -34.24 22.67
CA LEU A 55 46.77 -33.57 22.89
C LEU A 55 45.89 -33.64 21.63
N ARG A 56 44.81 -34.43 21.71
CA ARG A 56 43.67 -34.30 20.79
C ARG A 56 42.91 -33.02 21.15
N ILE A 57 43.30 -31.90 20.54
CA ILE A 57 42.46 -30.69 20.56
C ILE A 57 41.22 -30.98 19.71
N PRO A 58 39.99 -30.86 20.24
CA PRO A 58 38.79 -30.98 19.42
C PRO A 58 38.72 -29.82 18.43
N LEU A 59 38.71 -30.11 17.13
CA LEU A 59 38.25 -29.15 16.13
C LEU A 59 36.77 -28.86 16.40
N MET A 60 36.47 -27.75 17.07
CA MET A 60 35.11 -27.26 17.25
C MET A 60 34.57 -26.68 15.93
N HIS A 61 34.34 -27.56 14.95
CA HIS A 61 33.22 -27.38 14.04
C HIS A 61 31.94 -27.52 14.85
N ARG A 62 31.52 -26.42 15.50
CA ARG A 62 30.11 -26.22 15.81
C ARG A 62 29.36 -26.23 14.48
N GLU A 63 28.42 -27.15 14.32
CA GLU A 63 27.53 -27.16 13.16
C GLU A 63 26.75 -25.84 13.11
N ALA A 64 27.04 -24.99 12.12
CA ALA A 64 26.33 -23.73 11.92
C ALA A 64 24.96 -23.93 11.24
N ARG A 65 24.77 -25.08 10.59
CA ARG A 65 23.51 -25.48 9.94
C ARG A 65 22.36 -25.46 10.95
N PRO A 66 21.19 -24.89 10.61
CA PRO A 66 20.01 -25.00 11.44
C PRO A 66 19.60 -26.48 11.58
N PRO A 67 19.24 -26.95 12.78
CA PRO A 67 18.79 -28.32 12.97
C PRO A 67 17.46 -28.58 12.24
N ALA A 68 17.16 -29.84 11.95
CA ALA A 68 15.92 -30.24 11.29
C ALA A 68 14.69 -29.63 11.99
N PRO A 69 13.66 -29.14 11.26
CA PRO A 69 12.54 -28.40 11.84
C PRO A 69 11.83 -29.12 12.99
N GLN A 70 11.95 -28.59 14.21
CA GLN A 70 11.37 -29.15 15.44
C GLN A 70 9.91 -28.72 15.68
N ILE A 71 9.12 -28.69 14.60
CA ILE A 71 7.69 -28.41 14.67
C ILE A 71 6.97 -29.74 14.84
N HIS A 72 6.87 -30.16 16.10
CA HIS A 72 6.10 -31.33 16.53
C HIS A 72 4.72 -30.84 16.98
N CYS A 73 3.67 -31.35 16.35
CA CYS A 73 2.29 -31.01 16.69
C CYS A 73 1.54 -32.30 16.99
N ARG A 74 0.77 -32.32 18.08
CA ARG A 74 -0.11 -33.42 18.47
C ARG A 74 -1.32 -33.46 17.54
N MET A 75 -1.08 -33.91 16.30
CA MET A 75 -2.12 -34.33 15.36
C MET A 75 -3.09 -35.26 16.08
N LEU A 76 -4.26 -34.73 16.47
CA LEU A 76 -5.31 -35.51 17.09
C LEU A 76 -5.81 -36.54 16.07
N ASN A 77 -5.36 -37.80 16.22
CA ASN A 77 -5.80 -38.95 15.42
C ASN A 77 -7.24 -39.33 15.78
N GLY A 78 -8.17 -38.40 15.54
CA GLY A 78 -9.59 -38.56 15.76
C GLY A 78 -10.35 -38.61 14.44
N LYS A 79 -11.30 -39.54 14.33
CA LYS A 79 -12.35 -39.53 13.29
C LYS A 79 -13.38 -38.43 13.60
N GLY A 80 -12.91 -37.18 13.65
CA GLY A 80 -13.66 -35.97 13.99
C GLY A 80 -13.50 -34.88 12.92
N ALA A 81 -12.97 -35.22 11.75
CA ALA A 81 -13.14 -34.39 10.57
C ALA A 81 -14.64 -34.36 10.22
N ILE A 82 -15.31 -33.26 10.58
CA ILE A 82 -16.59 -32.91 9.98
C ILE A 82 -16.28 -32.68 8.50
N ASP A 83 -16.73 -33.60 7.64
CA ASP A 83 -16.55 -33.49 6.20
C ASP A 83 -17.01 -32.11 5.73
N GLY A 84 -16.08 -31.42 5.06
CA GLY A 84 -15.87 -29.98 5.26
C GLY A 84 -17.16 -29.18 5.36
N ALA A 85 -17.46 -28.67 6.56
CA ALA A 85 -18.70 -27.98 6.89
C ALA A 85 -18.99 -26.86 5.89
N LEU A 86 -19.85 -27.16 4.92
CA LEU A 86 -20.59 -26.17 4.14
C LEU A 86 -21.27 -25.27 5.16
N ALA A 87 -20.93 -23.97 5.15
CA ALA A 87 -21.63 -22.98 5.95
C ALA A 87 -23.14 -23.17 5.65
N PRO A 88 -23.97 -23.51 6.66
CA PRO A 88 -25.24 -24.19 6.42
C PRO A 88 -26.12 -23.33 5.51
N ASP A 89 -26.40 -23.82 4.29
CA ASP A 89 -27.04 -23.06 3.20
C ASP A 89 -28.55 -22.91 3.42
N HIS A 90 -28.89 -22.36 4.59
CA HIS A 90 -30.21 -21.93 4.98
C HIS A 90 -30.30 -20.43 4.69
N ARG A 91 -30.45 -20.11 3.40
CA ARG A 91 -30.77 -18.76 2.91
C ARG A 91 -32.17 -18.35 3.38
N SER A 92 -32.27 -17.90 4.62
CA SER A 92 -33.43 -17.13 5.05
C SER A 92 -33.52 -15.85 4.21
N GLU A 93 -34.73 -15.37 3.96
CA GLU A 93 -34.95 -14.31 2.98
C GLU A 93 -34.20 -13.00 3.32
N ALA A 94 -33.99 -12.73 4.62
CA ALA A 94 -33.18 -11.62 5.09
C ALA A 94 -31.69 -11.70 4.67
N ARG A 95 -31.10 -12.91 4.63
CA ARG A 95 -29.66 -13.12 4.31
C ARG A 95 -29.31 -12.80 2.86
N LEU A 96 -30.29 -12.86 1.96
CA LEU A 96 -30.15 -12.43 0.55
C LEU A 96 -30.19 -10.90 0.40
N ARG A 97 -30.66 -10.18 1.42
CA ARG A 97 -30.84 -8.72 1.43
C ARG A 97 -29.68 -8.01 2.13
N ILE A 98 -28.43 -8.47 1.95
CA ILE A 98 -27.24 -7.90 2.62
C ILE A 98 -26.11 -7.65 1.62
N ASP A 99 -25.35 -6.57 1.80
CA ASP A 99 -24.06 -6.35 1.15
C ASP A 99 -22.93 -6.99 1.97
N PRO A 100 -22.01 -7.77 1.37
CA PRO A 100 -20.88 -8.38 2.07
C PRO A 100 -19.80 -7.35 2.40
N LYS A 101 -20.08 -6.52 3.40
CA LYS A 101 -19.22 -5.41 3.85
C LYS A 101 -19.05 -5.42 5.37
N VAL A 102 -17.91 -4.91 5.83
CA VAL A 102 -17.59 -4.76 7.25
C VAL A 102 -17.77 -3.29 7.67
N LEU A 103 -18.48 -3.03 8.76
CA LEU A 103 -18.48 -1.73 9.41
C LEU A 103 -17.54 -1.78 10.63
N VAL A 104 -16.50 -0.95 10.66
CA VAL A 104 -15.52 -0.91 11.75
C VAL A 104 -15.65 0.39 12.51
N PHE A 105 -16.14 0.33 13.75
CA PHE A 105 -16.14 1.45 14.68
C PHE A 105 -14.78 1.59 15.35
N VAL A 106 -14.19 2.77 15.17
CA VAL A 106 -12.91 3.19 15.75
C VAL A 106 -13.09 4.38 16.70
N GLU A 107 -12.19 4.55 17.67
CA GLU A 107 -12.19 5.70 18.57
C GLU A 107 -11.65 6.96 17.88
N THR A 108 -10.66 6.78 17.00
CA THR A 108 -10.11 7.79 16.08
C THR A 108 -9.62 7.08 14.81
N THR A 109 -9.40 7.81 13.72
CA THR A 109 -8.78 7.25 12.50
C THR A 109 -7.30 6.87 12.67
N TYR A 110 -6.72 7.05 13.86
CA TYR A 110 -5.28 6.88 14.13
C TYR A 110 -4.91 5.77 15.13
N THR A 111 -5.87 5.05 15.70
CA THR A 111 -5.64 3.98 16.69
C THR A 111 -4.81 2.81 16.13
N GLN A 112 -4.03 2.15 16.98
CA GLN A 112 -3.17 1.03 16.56
C GLN A 112 -3.99 -0.23 16.21
N LEU A 113 -5.11 -0.47 16.90
CA LEU A 113 -5.96 -1.63 16.64
C LEU A 113 -6.80 -1.43 15.38
N GLY A 114 -7.46 -0.29 15.21
CA GLY A 114 -8.17 0.10 13.99
C GLY A 114 -7.28 0.05 12.75
N LYS A 115 -6.03 0.52 12.84
CA LYS A 115 -5.01 0.31 11.80
C LYS A 115 -4.75 -1.17 11.52
N SER A 116 -4.52 -1.97 12.56
CA SER A 116 -4.27 -3.42 12.42
C SER A 116 -5.46 -4.17 11.80
N ILE A 117 -6.69 -3.79 12.13
CA ILE A 117 -7.93 -4.33 11.54
C ILE A 117 -8.01 -3.93 10.07
N ALA A 118 -7.86 -2.64 9.75
CA ALA A 118 -7.88 -2.13 8.38
C ALA A 118 -6.83 -2.81 7.49
N GLU A 119 -5.60 -2.99 7.97
CA GLU A 119 -4.56 -3.68 7.22
C GLU A 119 -4.86 -5.17 7.02
N LEU A 120 -5.42 -5.86 8.02
CA LEU A 120 -5.82 -7.27 7.91
C LEU A 120 -6.98 -7.46 6.92
N LEU A 121 -7.95 -6.54 6.90
CA LEU A 121 -9.03 -6.49 5.91
C LEU A 121 -8.46 -6.32 4.49
N VAL A 122 -7.59 -5.32 4.27
CA VAL A 122 -6.94 -5.06 2.97
C VAL A 122 -6.09 -6.25 2.51
N HIS A 123 -5.34 -6.89 3.42
CA HIS A 123 -4.58 -8.12 3.13
C HIS A 123 -5.47 -9.24 2.59
N ASN A 124 -6.69 -9.37 3.11
CA ASN A 124 -7.67 -10.38 2.69
C ASN A 124 -8.61 -9.86 1.58
N ARG A 125 -8.17 -8.84 0.82
CA ARG A 125 -8.86 -8.22 -0.32
C ARG A 125 -10.23 -7.59 0.01
N ILE A 126 -10.49 -7.29 1.29
CA ILE A 126 -11.61 -6.48 1.74
C ILE A 126 -11.16 -5.01 1.67
N ASN A 127 -11.64 -4.24 0.69
CA ASN A 127 -11.10 -2.91 0.35
C ASN A 127 -11.92 -1.76 0.99
N VAL A 128 -11.35 -0.55 1.09
CA VAL A 128 -12.10 0.64 1.54
C VAL A 128 -13.23 0.97 0.57
N CYS A 129 -14.43 1.31 1.08
CA CYS A 129 -15.53 1.86 0.29
C CYS A 129 -15.08 3.16 -0.44
N PRO A 130 -15.35 3.32 -1.76
CA PRO A 130 -14.90 4.48 -2.53
C PRO A 130 -15.30 5.85 -1.95
N ASP A 131 -16.42 5.91 -1.23
CA ASP A 131 -16.98 7.09 -0.56
C ASP A 131 -16.11 7.65 0.61
N PHE A 132 -14.87 7.16 0.81
CA PHE A 132 -14.04 7.43 2.00
C PHE A 132 -12.53 7.54 1.70
N VAL A 133 -12.15 7.95 0.49
CA VAL A 133 -10.73 7.93 0.04
C VAL A 133 -9.87 9.06 0.64
N ASP A 134 -10.48 10.19 1.03
CA ASP A 134 -9.80 11.47 1.26
C ASP A 134 -8.75 11.48 2.40
N GLU A 135 -8.90 10.69 3.46
CA GLU A 135 -7.97 10.74 4.61
C GLU A 135 -6.76 9.78 4.50
N TRP A 136 -6.86 8.69 3.72
CA TRP A 136 -5.91 7.57 3.88
C TRP A 136 -4.80 7.46 2.83
N GLN A 137 -4.95 8.06 1.64
CA GLN A 137 -3.88 7.96 0.62
C GLN A 137 -2.60 8.75 0.98
N GLY A 138 -2.69 9.74 1.89
CA GLY A 138 -1.53 10.48 2.39
C GLY A 138 -0.46 9.63 3.08
N PHE A 139 -0.79 8.42 3.54
CA PHE A 139 0.15 7.51 4.21
C PHE A 139 0.88 6.54 3.26
N GLY A 140 0.65 6.61 1.95
CA GLY A 140 1.35 5.78 0.96
C GLY A 140 2.81 6.16 0.73
N VAL A 141 3.15 7.47 0.80
CA VAL A 141 4.45 7.99 0.32
C VAL A 141 5.05 9.10 1.21
N ILE A 142 5.13 8.89 2.53
CA ILE A 142 6.21 9.50 3.35
C ILE A 142 6.71 8.46 4.38
N GLY A 143 7.99 8.13 4.33
CA GLY A 143 8.64 7.22 5.30
C GLY A 143 9.11 7.95 6.56
N PHE A 144 8.26 8.06 7.59
CA PHE A 144 8.66 8.61 8.89
C PHE A 144 9.30 7.55 9.81
N ARG A 145 10.57 7.77 10.18
CA ARG A 145 11.21 7.10 11.32
C ARG A 145 10.64 7.67 12.62
N PHE A 146 9.94 6.86 13.40
CA PHE A 146 9.69 7.18 14.81
C PHE A 146 10.94 6.88 15.65
N VAL A 147 11.39 7.89 16.40
CA VAL A 147 12.26 7.70 17.57
C VAL A 147 11.38 7.88 18.80
N CYS A 148 11.37 6.89 19.70
CA CYS A 148 10.53 6.93 20.89
C CYS A 148 11.12 7.87 21.96
N GLY A 149 10.28 8.69 22.60
CA GLY A 149 10.74 9.66 23.61
C GLY A 149 9.62 10.22 24.50
N THR A 150 9.53 9.68 25.71
CA THR A 150 8.88 10.25 26.93
C THR A 150 7.40 10.66 26.91
N ARG A 151 6.63 10.10 27.85
CA ARG A 151 5.31 10.58 28.26
C ARG A 151 5.41 11.90 29.03
N LEU A 152 4.36 12.72 28.96
CA LEU A 152 3.91 13.59 30.05
C LEU A 152 2.38 13.64 30.06
N THR A 153 1.77 13.37 31.21
CA THR A 153 0.31 13.37 31.41
C THR A 153 -0.17 14.72 31.93
N GLY A 154 -1.39 15.11 31.55
CA GLY A 154 -1.98 16.39 31.95
C GLY A 154 -3.49 16.42 31.66
N GLN A 155 -4.29 16.02 32.64
CA GLN A 155 -5.75 15.88 32.53
C GLN A 155 -6.45 17.07 33.19
N LEU A 156 -7.38 17.73 32.49
CA LEU A 156 -8.27 18.72 33.11
C LEU A 156 -9.58 18.84 32.30
N MET A 157 -10.68 18.41 32.92
CA MET A 157 -12.04 18.68 32.43
C MET A 157 -12.50 20.07 32.90
N LEU A 158 -13.45 20.70 32.18
CA LEU A 158 -14.81 20.94 32.73
C LEU A 158 -15.78 21.66 31.78
N SER A 159 -17.05 21.26 31.89
CA SER A 159 -18.27 22.08 31.82
C SER A 159 -18.50 23.03 30.63
N THR A 160 -19.26 22.56 29.63
CA THR A 160 -20.07 23.44 28.76
C THR A 160 -21.40 23.84 29.44
N ARG A 161 -21.66 25.14 29.61
CA ARG A 161 -23.02 25.72 29.81
C ARG A 161 -23.27 26.86 28.79
N ARG A 162 -24.50 27.37 28.72
CA ARG A 162 -25.10 27.92 27.48
C ARG A 162 -25.70 29.33 27.65
N CYS A 163 -25.69 30.10 26.55
CA CYS A 163 -26.56 31.25 26.19
C CYS A 163 -26.20 32.70 26.57
N SER A 164 -26.57 33.59 25.62
CA SER A 164 -26.99 35.02 25.71
C SER A 164 -25.98 36.16 25.97
N ASP A 165 -25.61 36.83 24.87
CA ASP A 165 -25.86 38.26 24.54
C ASP A 165 -25.22 39.46 25.32
N VAL A 166 -24.43 40.26 24.55
CA VAL A 166 -24.41 41.75 24.51
C VAL A 166 -23.79 42.56 25.70
N PRO A 167 -22.96 43.62 25.49
CA PRO A 167 -21.99 43.93 24.41
C PRO A 167 -20.61 44.46 24.97
N LEU A 168 -19.82 45.14 24.11
CA LEU A 168 -18.49 45.72 24.37
C LEU A 168 -18.36 46.65 25.61
N GLY A 169 -17.29 46.47 26.41
CA GLY A 169 -16.87 47.34 27.52
C GLY A 169 -15.34 47.29 27.78
N LYS A 170 -14.77 48.29 28.47
CA LYS A 170 -13.31 48.50 28.61
C LYS A 170 -12.70 47.97 29.93
N TYR A 171 -11.35 47.88 29.95
CA TYR A 171 -10.40 47.87 31.09
C TYR A 171 -9.98 46.55 31.78
N THR A 172 -8.82 46.05 31.32
CA THR A 172 -7.59 45.73 32.10
C THR A 172 -7.62 45.07 33.50
N ALA A 173 -6.98 43.90 33.59
CA ALA A 173 -6.06 43.50 34.67
C ALA A 173 -4.89 42.71 34.02
N HIS A 174 -3.60 42.99 34.22
CA HIS A 174 -2.77 42.96 35.45
C HIS A 174 -2.48 41.56 36.01
N SER A 175 -1.39 40.94 35.53
CA SER A 175 -0.50 40.09 36.35
C SER A 175 0.98 40.43 36.03
N PRO A 176 1.95 40.18 36.95
CA PRO A 176 3.24 40.89 36.91
C PRO A 176 4.38 40.23 36.12
N GLU A 177 4.20 39.01 35.61
CA GLU A 177 5.34 38.15 35.21
C GLU A 177 5.72 38.22 33.72
N ALA A 178 4.82 38.74 32.86
CA ALA A 178 5.09 38.92 31.42
C ALA A 178 6.09 40.04 31.06
N LYS A 179 6.73 40.69 32.05
CA LYS A 179 7.55 41.91 31.87
C LYS A 179 9.08 41.74 31.94
N LYS A 180 9.62 40.52 31.98
CA LYS A 180 11.08 40.28 32.05
C LYS A 180 11.74 39.62 30.83
N LEU A 181 11.01 39.28 29.77
CA LEU A 181 11.59 38.69 28.54
C LEU A 181 11.55 39.59 27.29
N ALA A 182 11.03 40.81 27.39
CA ALA A 182 10.78 41.70 26.24
C ALA A 182 11.76 42.89 26.09
N ILE A 183 12.91 42.87 26.79
CA ILE A 183 13.91 43.98 26.78
C ILE A 183 15.32 43.45 26.46
N HIS A 184 15.47 42.76 25.33
CA HIS A 184 16.80 42.52 24.76
C HIS A 184 16.88 42.30 23.23
N TYR A 185 15.81 42.58 22.46
CA TYR A 185 15.77 42.26 21.03
C TYR A 185 15.46 43.43 20.07
N ASN A 186 15.15 44.63 20.59
CA ASN A 186 14.72 45.79 19.79
C ASN A 186 15.72 46.98 19.78
N THR A 187 16.96 46.80 20.25
CA THR A 187 17.94 47.89 20.41
C THR A 187 19.21 47.71 19.56
N LEU A 188 19.13 46.96 18.45
CA LEU A 188 20.29 46.68 17.57
C LEU A 188 19.99 46.73 16.05
N LEU A 189 18.89 47.38 15.62
CA LEU A 189 18.51 47.49 14.19
C LEU A 189 18.20 48.91 13.71
N GLN A 190 18.75 49.96 14.35
CA GLN A 190 18.70 51.34 13.83
C GLN A 190 19.99 52.16 14.11
N ASP A 191 21.03 51.99 13.29
CA ASP A 191 21.82 53.12 12.75
C ASP A 191 22.43 52.70 11.40
N LYS A 192 22.76 53.68 10.55
CA LYS A 192 23.48 53.53 9.29
C LYS A 192 24.77 54.32 9.35
N ARG A 193 25.95 53.66 9.30
CA ARG A 193 27.21 54.24 8.78
C ARG A 193 28.35 53.22 8.72
N ILE A 194 29.21 53.42 7.71
CA ILE A 194 30.64 53.03 7.64
C ILE A 194 30.90 51.51 7.39
N PRO A 195 31.97 51.12 6.65
CA PRO A 195 31.82 50.09 5.60
C PRO A 195 32.66 48.80 5.80
N GLU A 196 32.89 48.08 4.69
CA GLU A 196 33.53 46.77 4.57
C GLU A 196 34.91 46.65 5.24
N GLN A 197 35.11 45.61 6.06
CA GLN A 197 36.22 44.64 5.97
C GLN A 197 36.10 43.50 7.02
N HIS A 198 36.81 42.39 6.80
CA HIS A 198 37.04 41.28 7.76
C HIS A 198 35.85 40.45 8.27
N THR A 199 35.01 39.92 7.38
CA THR A 199 34.17 38.75 7.66
C THR A 199 34.99 37.46 7.72
N HIS A 200 35.49 37.04 8.90
CA HIS A 200 36.00 35.65 9.06
C HIS A 200 35.97 35.05 10.49
N ALA A 201 35.60 35.80 11.54
CA ALA A 201 35.81 35.41 12.94
C ALA A 201 34.54 35.10 13.78
N LYS A 202 33.37 34.88 13.14
CA LYS A 202 32.09 34.64 13.87
C LYS A 202 31.27 33.42 13.41
N GLN A 203 31.88 32.45 12.71
CA GLN A 203 31.20 31.21 12.31
C GLN A 203 31.64 29.94 13.05
N GLN A 204 32.71 29.97 13.86
CA GLN A 204 33.18 28.76 14.56
C GLN A 204 32.40 28.46 15.86
N ALA A 205 31.93 29.49 16.58
CA ALA A 205 31.33 29.35 17.92
C ALA A 205 29.94 28.68 17.99
N VAL A 206 29.37 28.24 16.85
CA VAL A 206 28.04 27.60 16.79
C VAL A 206 28.13 26.13 16.33
N VAL A 207 29.27 25.71 15.74
CA VAL A 207 29.48 24.32 15.30
C VAL A 207 29.75 23.41 16.49
N ASP A 208 30.55 23.89 17.45
CA ASP A 208 31.12 23.07 18.53
C ASP A 208 30.12 22.73 19.66
N LEU A 209 28.88 23.24 19.60
CA LEU A 209 27.80 22.95 20.55
C LEU A 209 26.74 21.94 20.06
N LEU A 210 26.82 21.49 18.80
CA LEU A 210 25.91 20.48 18.23
C LEU A 210 26.64 19.21 17.73
N GLY A 211 27.97 19.23 17.68
CA GLY A 211 28.81 18.17 17.10
C GLY A 211 28.98 16.90 17.95
N ASN A 212 27.98 16.40 18.68
CA ASN A 212 28.18 15.21 19.52
C ASN A 212 26.94 14.33 19.85
N ARG A 213 26.24 13.78 18.83
CA ARG A 213 25.39 12.57 19.00
C ARG A 213 24.92 11.80 17.73
N HIS A 214 25.78 11.63 16.72
CA HIS A 214 25.51 10.64 15.65
C HIS A 214 26.77 9.87 15.21
N ARG A 215 26.87 8.58 15.61
CA ARG A 215 27.73 7.56 14.99
C ARG A 215 27.10 6.18 15.11
N HIS A 216 26.37 5.77 14.07
CA HIS A 216 26.24 4.40 13.54
C HIS A 216 25.32 4.42 12.31
N TYR A 217 25.41 3.39 11.46
CA TYR A 217 24.85 3.32 10.11
C TYR A 217 25.45 4.32 9.10
N ASP A 218 26.69 4.05 8.69
CA ASP A 218 27.07 4.16 7.28
C ASP A 218 28.34 3.35 7.01
N MET A 219 28.21 2.15 6.39
CA MET A 219 29.31 1.48 5.71
C MET A 219 28.81 0.38 4.75
N ILE A 220 29.59 0.15 3.69
CA ILE A 220 29.41 -0.81 2.57
C ILE A 220 28.60 -0.26 1.38
N TRP A 221 29.29 0.44 0.49
CA TRP A 221 29.57 0.02 -0.90
C TRP A 221 30.50 1.07 -1.54
N LYS A 222 31.79 0.74 -1.74
CA LYS A 222 32.75 1.57 -2.46
C LYS A 222 33.08 0.94 -3.81
N SER A 223 33.10 1.74 -4.86
CA SER A 223 33.74 1.41 -6.15
C SER A 223 34.57 2.64 -6.61
N PRO A 224 35.75 2.48 -7.24
CA PRO A 224 36.76 3.55 -7.22
C PRO A 224 36.99 4.26 -8.56
N TYR A 225 36.30 5.38 -8.80
CA TYR A 225 36.77 6.45 -9.72
C TYR A 225 36.49 7.83 -9.11
N SER A 226 37.29 8.85 -9.44
CA SER A 226 37.28 10.14 -8.73
C SER A 226 37.67 11.34 -9.60
N ARG A 227 37.28 12.55 -9.14
CA ARG A 227 37.48 13.90 -9.76
C ARG A 227 36.50 14.13 -10.94
N LEU A 228 35.88 15.31 -11.16
CA LEU A 228 36.33 16.70 -10.96
C LEU A 228 35.19 17.72 -10.59
N ILE A 229 35.39 18.49 -9.50
CA ILE A 229 34.94 19.90 -9.21
C ILE A 229 33.38 20.22 -9.18
N PRO A 230 32.83 21.46 -9.01
CA PRO A 230 32.07 21.79 -7.77
C PRO A 230 30.68 22.51 -7.92
N HIS A 231 30.19 23.03 -6.77
CA HIS A 231 29.15 24.06 -6.54
C HIS A 231 27.66 23.69 -6.70
N LEU A 232 26.93 23.67 -5.57
CA LEU A 232 25.92 24.69 -5.19
C LEU A 232 25.30 24.33 -3.81
N ALA A 233 25.35 25.24 -2.82
CA ALA A 233 24.88 24.94 -1.46
C ALA A 233 24.53 26.17 -0.57
N THR A 234 23.63 27.05 -1.00
CA THR A 234 23.08 28.13 -0.13
C THR A 234 21.74 28.70 -0.64
N THR A 235 20.58 28.11 -0.27
CA THR A 235 19.28 28.83 -0.16
C THR A 235 18.13 27.94 0.37
N ASP A 236 18.13 27.54 1.66
CA ASP A 236 16.85 27.26 2.33
C ASP A 236 16.88 27.33 3.88
N LYS A 237 16.93 28.56 4.42
CA LYS A 237 16.77 28.84 5.87
C LYS A 237 15.94 30.08 6.20
N LYS A 238 15.10 30.55 5.26
CA LYS A 238 14.23 31.73 5.48
C LYS A 238 12.72 31.47 5.35
N ARG A 239 12.30 30.34 4.77
CA ARG A 239 10.87 30.00 4.56
C ARG A 239 10.15 29.34 5.72
N ILE A 240 10.86 28.97 6.79
CA ILE A 240 10.28 28.26 7.96
C ILE A 240 9.71 29.23 9.01
N ALA A 241 10.07 30.53 8.96
CA ALA A 241 9.67 31.52 9.97
C ALA A 241 8.35 32.26 9.68
N GLU A 242 7.82 32.19 8.46
CA GLU A 242 6.63 32.95 8.03
C GLU A 242 5.35 32.08 8.00
N GLY A 243 5.44 30.81 8.37
CA GLY A 243 4.34 29.83 8.28
C GLY A 243 3.42 29.69 9.50
N MET A 244 3.56 30.54 10.53
CA MET A 244 2.86 30.37 11.83
C MET A 244 1.99 31.58 12.25
N VAL A 245 1.51 32.39 11.30
CA VAL A 245 0.66 33.58 11.60
C VAL A 245 -0.65 33.62 10.78
N LEU A 246 -0.93 32.61 9.94
CA LEU A 246 -2.12 32.56 9.07
C LEU A 246 -2.93 31.27 9.29
N LEU A 247 -3.41 31.07 10.54
CA LEU A 247 -4.27 29.92 10.89
C LEU A 247 -5.34 30.28 11.95
N GLU A 248 -5.72 31.55 12.06
CA GLU A 248 -6.73 32.03 13.03
C GLU A 248 -7.93 32.76 12.38
N GLU A 249 -7.91 33.03 11.07
CA GLU A 249 -8.99 33.74 10.34
C GLU A 249 -9.93 32.82 9.52
N ALA A 250 -9.70 31.50 9.52
CA ALA A 250 -10.36 30.56 8.60
C ALA A 250 -11.56 29.76 9.19
N LEU A 251 -12.17 30.23 10.28
CA LEU A 251 -13.21 29.49 11.03
C LEU A 251 -14.58 30.17 11.17
N ASN A 252 -14.86 31.26 10.45
CA ASN A 252 -16.12 32.02 10.56
C ASN A 252 -16.82 32.27 9.19
N ALA A 253 -17.18 31.23 8.44
CA ALA A 253 -18.06 31.36 7.27
C ALA A 253 -18.75 30.04 6.82
N CYS A 254 -19.98 29.78 7.28
CA CYS A 254 -21.12 29.27 6.47
C CYS A 254 -22.37 28.98 7.35
N PRO A 255 -23.59 29.35 6.90
CA PRO A 255 -24.85 29.02 7.59
C PRO A 255 -25.45 27.67 7.13
N VAL A 256 -26.49 27.22 7.84
CA VAL A 256 -27.20 25.94 7.63
C VAL A 256 -28.56 26.16 6.97
N ASN A 257 -28.91 25.42 5.90
CA ASN A 257 -30.25 24.82 5.81
C ASN A 257 -30.51 23.78 4.69
N GLU A 258 -31.61 23.05 4.91
CA GLU A 258 -32.50 22.33 3.98
C GLU A 258 -32.25 20.86 3.57
N ARG A 259 -33.37 20.18 3.28
CA ARG A 259 -33.56 18.73 3.08
C ARG A 259 -34.44 18.51 1.85
N TYR A 260 -34.29 17.41 1.12
CA TYR A 260 -35.40 16.80 0.37
C TYR A 260 -35.30 15.28 0.26
N CYS A 261 -36.45 14.61 0.11
CA CYS A 261 -36.60 13.17 -0.06
C CYS A 261 -37.40 12.87 -1.35
N CYS A 262 -37.26 11.66 -1.91
CA CYS A 262 -38.22 11.07 -2.86
C CYS A 262 -38.14 9.52 -2.84
N THR A 263 -39.20 8.84 -3.27
CA THR A 263 -39.46 7.42 -2.97
C THR A 263 -40.19 6.64 -4.06
N SER A 264 -39.98 5.31 -4.11
CA SER A 264 -40.80 4.29 -4.82
C SER A 264 -40.79 4.34 -6.37
N SER A 265 -41.25 3.33 -7.13
CA SER A 265 -41.82 1.99 -6.82
C SER A 265 -41.59 0.98 -7.97
N PHE A 266 -41.75 -0.32 -7.69
CA PHE A 266 -41.73 -1.42 -8.68
C PHE A 266 -43.15 -1.82 -9.13
N ASN A 267 -43.30 -2.39 -10.35
CA ASN A 267 -43.86 -3.76 -10.50
C ASN A 267 -43.61 -4.40 -11.87
N SER A 268 -44.00 -5.67 -12.05
CA SER A 268 -43.61 -6.56 -13.16
C SER A 268 -44.79 -7.28 -13.85
N ASN A 269 -44.57 -7.84 -15.05
CA ASN A 269 -44.93 -9.24 -15.38
C ASN A 269 -44.41 -9.70 -16.77
N SER A 270 -44.58 -10.99 -17.08
CA SER A 270 -43.94 -11.80 -18.15
C SER A 270 -44.96 -12.21 -19.27
N PRO A 271 -44.71 -13.11 -20.26
CA PRO A 271 -43.57 -14.03 -20.53
C PRO A 271 -43.08 -14.21 -22.00
N ARG A 272 -41.98 -14.99 -22.17
CA ARG A 272 -41.60 -15.99 -23.24
C ARG A 272 -42.00 -15.71 -24.72
N GLN A 273 -41.21 -15.97 -25.78
CA GLN A 273 -39.89 -16.64 -26.04
C GLN A 273 -39.50 -16.24 -27.53
N ASP A 274 -38.36 -16.54 -28.17
CA ASP A 274 -37.20 -17.41 -27.88
C ASP A 274 -35.89 -17.05 -28.66
N VAL A 275 -34.88 -17.94 -28.56
CA VAL A 275 -33.56 -18.08 -29.23
C VAL A 275 -33.24 -17.32 -30.54
N VAL A 276 -32.20 -16.47 -30.48
CA VAL A 276 -30.97 -16.38 -31.34
C VAL A 276 -30.08 -15.28 -30.73
N PRO A 277 -28.72 -15.38 -30.72
CA PRO A 277 -27.93 -14.79 -29.62
C PRO A 277 -27.84 -13.25 -29.63
N SER A 278 -28.58 -12.62 -28.72
CA SER A 278 -28.46 -11.22 -28.34
C SER A 278 -27.50 -11.03 -27.16
N VAL A 279 -26.93 -9.83 -27.01
CA VAL A 279 -26.10 -9.46 -25.85
C VAL A 279 -26.99 -9.35 -24.62
N THR A 280 -27.05 -10.42 -23.81
CA THR A 280 -27.82 -10.48 -22.57
C THR A 280 -27.18 -9.66 -21.45
N SER A 281 -28.01 -9.27 -20.48
CA SER A 281 -27.59 -8.64 -19.22
C SER A 281 -26.47 -9.42 -18.53
N PHE A 282 -25.42 -8.72 -18.07
CA PHE A 282 -24.39 -9.29 -17.21
C PHE A 282 -25.01 -9.80 -15.90
N SER A 283 -25.01 -11.12 -15.71
CA SER A 283 -25.34 -11.76 -14.44
C SER A 283 -24.18 -11.58 -13.46
N TRP A 284 -24.34 -10.67 -12.50
CA TRP A 284 -23.35 -10.34 -11.47
C TRP A 284 -23.10 -11.45 -10.43
N THR A 285 -23.51 -12.70 -10.71
CA THR A 285 -23.63 -13.78 -9.72
C THR A 285 -22.52 -14.84 -9.74
N GLU A 286 -21.57 -14.78 -10.69
CA GLU A 286 -20.36 -15.64 -10.71
C GLU A 286 -19.05 -14.84 -10.83
N TYR A 287 -19.10 -13.52 -10.87
CA TYR A 287 -17.92 -12.66 -10.84
C TYR A 287 -17.62 -12.24 -9.41
N GLY A 288 -16.34 -12.26 -9.02
CA GLY A 288 -15.90 -12.08 -7.64
C GLY A 288 -16.48 -10.82 -7.00
N VAL A 289 -17.33 -11.01 -5.98
CA VAL A 289 -17.97 -9.88 -5.29
C VAL A 289 -16.91 -9.10 -4.54
N GLN A 290 -16.75 -7.82 -4.86
CA GLN A 290 -15.78 -6.97 -4.19
C GLN A 290 -16.17 -6.80 -2.72
N LEU A 291 -15.45 -7.49 -1.83
CA LEU A 291 -15.58 -7.33 -0.40
C LEU A 291 -15.10 -5.93 -0.01
N LEU A 292 -15.87 -5.21 0.81
CA LEU A 292 -15.57 -3.84 1.20
C LEU A 292 -15.66 -3.63 2.72
N TYR A 293 -15.03 -2.56 3.22
CA TYR A 293 -15.22 -2.08 4.58
C TYR A 293 -15.35 -0.57 4.66
N LYS A 294 -16.02 -0.09 5.70
CA LYS A 294 -16.06 1.31 6.10
C LYS A 294 -15.46 1.46 7.50
N LEU A 295 -14.58 2.44 7.68
CA LEU A 295 -14.23 2.94 9.01
C LEU A 295 -15.26 3.99 9.44
N GLU A 296 -15.62 3.99 10.72
CA GLU A 296 -16.52 4.98 11.32
C GLU A 296 -15.95 5.42 12.67
N VAL A 297 -15.74 6.71 12.87
CA VAL A 297 -15.38 7.22 14.21
C VAL A 297 -16.63 7.20 15.08
N ALA A 298 -16.55 6.61 16.27
CA ALA A 298 -17.68 6.41 17.19
C ALA A 298 -18.26 7.74 17.73
N GLY A 299 -19.09 8.41 16.91
CA GLY A 299 -19.75 9.68 17.19
C GLY A 299 -21.18 9.56 17.71
N LYS A 300 -21.93 10.68 17.65
CA LYS A 300 -23.32 10.80 18.17
C LYS A 300 -24.41 10.22 17.26
N SER A 301 -24.05 9.72 16.08
CA SER A 301 -24.99 9.27 15.06
C SER A 301 -24.41 8.10 14.29
N LEU A 302 -25.17 7.02 14.17
CA LEU A 302 -24.77 5.88 13.34
C LEU A 302 -24.79 6.24 11.85
N PRO A 303 -23.92 5.63 11.03
CA PRO A 303 -24.01 5.73 9.58
C PRO A 303 -25.27 5.04 9.05
N VAL A 304 -25.63 5.36 7.81
CA VAL A 304 -26.73 4.71 7.08
C VAL A 304 -26.48 3.19 7.00
N LEU A 305 -27.25 2.42 7.77
CA LEU A 305 -27.14 0.95 7.88
C LEU A 305 -27.89 0.20 6.78
N THR A 306 -28.96 0.78 6.22
CA THR A 306 -29.79 0.17 5.18
C THR A 306 -29.86 1.05 3.93
N ASN A 307 -30.08 0.44 2.77
CA ASN A 307 -30.43 1.11 1.52
C ASN A 307 -31.65 0.40 0.92
N GLN A 308 -32.79 1.08 0.87
CA GLN A 308 -34.08 0.44 0.63
C GLN A 308 -34.26 -0.73 1.62
N ASP A 309 -34.68 -1.91 1.16
CA ASP A 309 -34.84 -3.13 1.97
C ASP A 309 -33.54 -3.97 2.11
N LYS A 310 -32.37 -3.38 1.81
CA LYS A 310 -31.06 -4.07 1.86
C LYS A 310 -30.17 -3.54 2.98
N GLY A 311 -29.63 -4.43 3.81
CA GLY A 311 -28.59 -4.12 4.79
C GLY A 311 -27.24 -3.85 4.12
N ARG A 312 -26.53 -2.80 4.54
CA ARG A 312 -25.29 -2.34 3.91
C ARG A 312 -24.02 -2.99 4.48
N TYR A 313 -24.12 -3.74 5.58
CA TYR A 313 -22.98 -4.37 6.26
C TYR A 313 -23.36 -5.75 6.81
N GLY A 314 -22.55 -6.78 6.55
CA GLY A 314 -22.78 -8.16 7.00
C GLY A 314 -22.11 -8.52 8.33
N VAL A 315 -21.10 -7.78 8.77
CA VAL A 315 -20.49 -7.88 10.11
C VAL A 315 -20.14 -6.49 10.63
N ILE A 316 -20.31 -6.25 11.93
CA ILE A 316 -19.93 -5.01 12.60
C ILE A 316 -18.79 -5.30 13.58
N VAL A 317 -17.76 -4.46 13.59
CA VAL A 317 -16.55 -4.60 14.40
C VAL A 317 -16.39 -3.37 15.28
N PHE A 318 -16.19 -3.57 16.58
CA PHE A 318 -15.81 -2.52 17.52
C PHE A 318 -14.38 -2.74 17.99
N GLU A 319 -13.47 -1.80 17.70
CA GLU A 319 -12.10 -1.88 18.25
C GLU A 319 -12.07 -1.65 19.77
N ASN A 320 -13.12 -1.02 20.31
CA ASN A 320 -13.38 -0.91 21.73
C ASN A 320 -14.86 -1.23 21.98
N LEU A 321 -15.12 -2.37 22.63
CA LEU A 321 -16.44 -2.84 23.01
C LEU A 321 -17.21 -1.84 23.89
N ASP A 322 -16.52 -0.99 24.66
CA ASP A 322 -17.16 0.03 25.50
C ASP A 322 -17.97 1.06 24.69
N LYS A 323 -17.63 1.27 23.41
CA LYS A 323 -18.43 2.13 22.51
C LYS A 323 -19.80 1.51 22.20
N TYR A 324 -19.92 0.18 22.24
CA TYR A 324 -21.19 -0.53 22.08
C TYR A 324 -21.95 -0.69 23.42
N LEU A 325 -21.23 -0.88 24.53
CA LEU A 325 -21.81 -0.99 25.88
C LEU A 325 -22.33 0.35 26.42
N ASN A 326 -21.71 1.47 26.02
CA ASN A 326 -22.06 2.83 26.46
C ASN A 326 -22.63 3.71 25.34
N MET A 327 -23.03 3.11 24.23
CA MET A 327 -23.84 3.76 23.20
C MET A 327 -25.15 4.27 23.80
N ASP A 328 -25.65 5.41 23.34
CA ASP A 328 -26.95 5.92 23.79
C ASP A 328 -28.09 4.98 23.38
N ASN A 329 -29.18 4.99 24.15
CA ASN A 329 -30.28 4.05 23.99
C ASN A 329 -30.91 4.07 22.57
N TRP A 330 -30.90 5.20 21.86
CA TRP A 330 -31.53 5.31 20.54
C TRP A 330 -30.66 4.68 19.46
N ASN A 331 -29.40 5.08 19.36
CA ASN A 331 -28.45 4.46 18.44
C ASN A 331 -28.29 2.96 18.77
N ARG A 332 -28.21 2.59 20.06
CA ARG A 332 -28.11 1.19 20.50
C ARG A 332 -29.32 0.36 20.07
N GLN A 333 -30.54 0.85 20.25
CA GLN A 333 -31.76 0.14 19.80
C GLN A 333 -31.85 0.03 18.27
N LEU A 334 -31.42 1.07 17.53
CA LEU A 334 -31.38 1.04 16.07
C LEU A 334 -30.37 0.00 15.56
N LEU A 335 -29.19 -0.06 16.17
CA LEU A 335 -28.14 -1.03 15.84
C LEU A 335 -28.57 -2.46 16.21
N ASP A 336 -29.07 -2.68 17.43
CA ASP A 336 -29.52 -4.00 17.88
C ASP A 336 -30.77 -4.47 17.12
N LYS A 337 -31.60 -3.57 16.60
CA LYS A 337 -32.65 -3.90 15.62
C LYS A 337 -32.03 -4.34 14.29
N TYR A 338 -31.11 -3.56 13.71
CA TYR A 338 -30.44 -3.91 12.47
C TYR A 338 -29.76 -5.29 12.54
N CYS A 339 -29.05 -5.58 13.64
CA CYS A 339 -28.39 -6.86 13.85
C CYS A 339 -29.37 -8.05 13.91
N ARG A 340 -30.58 -7.88 14.47
CA ARG A 340 -31.61 -8.93 14.45
C ARG A 340 -32.29 -9.06 13.10
N ASP A 341 -32.82 -7.95 12.57
CA ASP A 341 -33.58 -7.91 11.32
C ASP A 341 -32.79 -8.48 10.12
N TYR A 342 -31.46 -8.29 10.11
CA TYR A 342 -30.56 -8.79 9.08
C TYR A 342 -29.64 -9.94 9.54
N SER A 343 -29.78 -10.46 10.77
CA SER A 343 -28.90 -11.51 11.33
C SER A 343 -27.39 -11.16 11.30
N VAL A 344 -27.05 -9.89 11.51
CA VAL A 344 -25.67 -9.37 11.45
C VAL A 344 -24.96 -9.52 12.80
N GLY A 345 -23.84 -10.24 12.81
CA GLY A 345 -23.03 -10.47 14.00
C GLY A 345 -22.06 -9.33 14.35
N ILE A 346 -21.59 -9.33 15.60
CA ILE A 346 -20.68 -8.31 16.15
C ILE A 346 -19.34 -8.93 16.59
N ILE A 347 -18.22 -8.35 16.15
CA ILE A 347 -16.89 -8.59 16.73
C ILE A 347 -16.57 -7.45 17.68
N GLY A 348 -16.12 -7.75 18.90
CA GLY A 348 -15.74 -6.74 19.89
C GLY A 348 -14.39 -7.03 20.53
N PHE A 349 -13.54 -6.01 20.64
CA PHE A 349 -12.28 -6.09 21.40
C PHE A 349 -12.44 -5.36 22.74
N VAL A 350 -11.95 -5.95 23.83
CA VAL A 350 -11.80 -5.27 25.12
C VAL A 350 -10.56 -4.37 25.05
N SER A 351 -10.73 -3.08 25.35
CA SER A 351 -9.61 -2.14 25.40
C SER A 351 -8.75 -2.34 26.66
N PRO A 352 -7.42 -2.16 26.56
CA PRO A 352 -6.57 -1.93 27.73
C PRO A 352 -7.06 -0.71 28.52
N SER A 353 -7.12 -0.83 29.85
CA SER A 353 -7.47 0.25 30.78
C SER A 353 -6.36 0.42 31.81
N GLU A 354 -6.15 1.65 32.30
CA GLU A 354 -5.28 1.87 33.46
C GLU A 354 -5.89 1.28 34.74
N GLU A 355 -7.22 1.10 34.78
CA GLU A 355 -7.92 0.40 35.86
C GLU A 355 -7.93 -1.12 35.61
N THR A 356 -7.36 -1.87 36.55
CA THR A 356 -7.46 -3.34 36.58
C THR A 356 -8.83 -3.75 37.11
N LEU A 357 -9.70 -4.16 36.20
CA LEU A 357 -10.99 -4.77 36.53
C LEU A 357 -10.76 -6.19 37.06
N VAL A 358 -11.50 -6.56 38.11
CA VAL A 358 -11.48 -7.91 38.69
C VAL A 358 -12.93 -8.34 38.89
N GLY A 359 -13.42 -9.27 38.07
CA GLY A 359 -14.80 -9.73 38.10
C GLY A 359 -15.83 -8.64 37.79
N ALA A 360 -15.48 -7.64 36.99
CA ALA A 360 -16.40 -6.56 36.63
C ALA A 360 -17.44 -7.07 35.63
N GLN A 361 -18.73 -6.92 35.94
CA GLN A 361 -19.80 -7.35 35.04
C GLN A 361 -19.95 -6.38 33.86
N LEU A 362 -19.96 -6.91 32.63
CA LEU A 362 -20.26 -6.12 31.45
C LEU A 362 -21.73 -5.68 31.46
N ARG A 363 -21.93 -4.39 31.19
CA ARG A 363 -23.24 -3.74 31.28
C ARG A 363 -24.28 -4.46 30.42
N ASN A 364 -25.37 -4.89 31.06
CA ASN A 364 -26.50 -5.64 30.48
C ASN A 364 -26.22 -7.10 30.06
N PHE A 365 -25.06 -7.68 30.40
CA PHE A 365 -24.72 -9.08 30.08
C PHE A 365 -24.34 -9.89 31.35
N PRO A 366 -24.66 -11.20 31.45
CA PRO A 366 -24.20 -12.08 32.53
C PRO A 366 -22.78 -12.58 32.25
N LEU A 367 -21.88 -11.63 32.01
CA LEU A 367 -20.51 -11.85 31.55
C LEU A 367 -19.58 -10.94 32.35
N TYR A 368 -18.57 -11.52 32.99
CA TYR A 368 -17.63 -10.84 33.87
C TYR A 368 -16.24 -10.80 33.23
N VAL A 369 -15.54 -9.69 33.40
CA VAL A 369 -14.21 -9.45 32.83
C VAL A 369 -13.18 -9.15 33.92
N HIS A 370 -11.96 -9.66 33.71
CA HIS A 370 -10.77 -9.28 34.47
C HIS A 370 -9.72 -8.76 33.47
N THR A 371 -9.06 -7.64 33.75
CA THR A 371 -8.10 -6.99 32.81
C THR A 371 -6.65 -7.00 33.33
N ASN A 372 -5.71 -6.50 32.51
CA ASN A 372 -4.31 -6.26 32.86
C ASN A 372 -3.55 -7.52 33.33
N LEU A 373 -3.83 -8.66 32.69
CA LEU A 373 -3.18 -9.93 32.99
C LEU A 373 -1.97 -10.21 32.10
N ARG A 374 -1.02 -10.98 32.66
CA ARG A 374 0.05 -11.67 31.94
C ARG A 374 -0.35 -13.13 31.74
N LEU A 375 -0.45 -13.53 30.48
CA LEU A 375 -0.90 -14.85 30.08
C LEU A 375 0.18 -15.57 29.25
N ARG A 376 0.06 -16.90 29.17
CA ARG A 376 0.98 -17.79 28.45
C ARG A 376 0.24 -19.03 27.95
N ASP A 377 0.85 -19.77 27.03
CA ASP A 377 0.41 -21.11 26.61
C ASP A 377 -1.06 -21.16 26.15
N ALA A 378 -1.38 -20.43 25.06
CA ALA A 378 -2.75 -20.35 24.53
C ALA A 378 -3.19 -21.62 23.79
N SER A 379 -4.48 -21.97 23.84
CA SER A 379 -5.05 -23.18 23.21
C SER A 379 -6.48 -22.92 22.74
N LEU A 380 -6.88 -23.54 21.61
CA LEU A 380 -8.20 -23.34 21.01
C LEU A 380 -9.20 -24.45 21.37
N ASN A 381 -10.49 -24.12 21.32
CA ASN A 381 -11.60 -25.08 21.41
C ASN A 381 -11.76 -25.87 20.09
N PRO A 382 -11.39 -27.16 20.01
CA PRO A 382 -11.45 -27.94 18.77
C PRO A 382 -12.89 -28.29 18.34
N GLY A 383 -13.89 -28.07 19.19
CA GLY A 383 -15.31 -28.29 18.87
C GLY A 383 -16.02 -27.05 18.34
N SER A 384 -15.42 -25.84 18.41
CA SER A 384 -16.12 -24.61 18.04
C SER A 384 -16.35 -24.52 16.52
N PRO A 385 -17.59 -24.24 16.06
CA PRO A 385 -17.92 -24.10 14.64
C PRO A 385 -17.37 -22.82 13.99
N VAL A 386 -16.71 -21.95 14.77
CA VAL A 386 -16.03 -20.74 14.26
C VAL A 386 -14.74 -21.10 13.50
N LEU A 387 -14.04 -22.17 13.91
CA LEU A 387 -12.71 -22.51 13.38
C LEU A 387 -12.79 -23.11 11.96
N ARG A 388 -12.62 -22.27 10.94
CA ARG A 388 -12.66 -22.66 9.52
C ARG A 388 -11.29 -22.60 8.87
N LEU A 389 -10.65 -21.42 8.88
CA LEU A 389 -9.28 -21.18 8.45
C LEU A 389 -8.30 -21.73 9.48
N THR A 390 -8.55 -21.44 10.76
CA THR A 390 -7.73 -21.85 11.89
C THR A 390 -7.99 -23.32 12.24
N ARG A 391 -6.97 -24.01 12.74
CA ARG A 391 -7.06 -25.34 13.32
C ARG A 391 -6.66 -25.27 14.79
N ALA A 392 -7.47 -25.88 15.66
CA ALA A 392 -7.06 -26.22 17.01
C ALA A 392 -6.03 -27.36 16.97
N GLY A 393 -4.77 -27.01 16.71
CA GLY A 393 -3.68 -27.96 16.46
C GLY A 393 -2.98 -28.44 17.73
N ASP A 394 -2.34 -27.52 18.44
CA ASP A 394 -1.59 -27.77 19.67
C ASP A 394 -1.74 -26.54 20.60
N THR A 395 -0.94 -26.45 21.65
CA THR A 395 -0.81 -25.24 22.48
C THR A 395 0.23 -24.29 21.86
N ALA A 396 -0.09 -23.00 21.80
CA ALA A 396 0.83 -21.92 21.46
C ALA A 396 1.68 -21.57 22.69
N TRP A 397 2.68 -22.41 22.94
CA TRP A 397 3.58 -22.33 24.09
C TRP A 397 4.38 -21.02 24.14
N GLY A 398 4.60 -20.51 25.37
CA GLY A 398 5.34 -19.28 25.65
C GLY A 398 4.47 -18.13 26.17
N PRO A 399 5.08 -16.99 26.55
CA PRO A 399 4.36 -15.81 27.00
C PRO A 399 3.57 -15.17 25.85
N LEU A 400 2.33 -14.77 26.11
CA LEU A 400 1.52 -14.03 25.13
C LEU A 400 1.98 -12.56 25.07
N PRO A 401 1.86 -11.90 23.90
CA PRO A 401 2.39 -10.55 23.74
C PRO A 401 1.57 -9.51 24.53
N GLY A 402 2.22 -8.84 25.48
CA GLY A 402 1.65 -7.75 26.27
C GLY A 402 1.47 -8.06 27.76
N ASN A 403 1.00 -7.06 28.51
CA ASN A 403 0.58 -7.17 29.92
C ASN A 403 -0.89 -6.75 30.09
N ASP A 404 -1.56 -6.47 28.97
CA ASP A 404 -2.81 -5.76 28.79
C ASP A 404 -3.97 -6.69 28.45
N TRP A 405 -3.85 -7.98 28.79
CA TRP A 405 -4.86 -9.00 28.47
C TRP A 405 -6.06 -8.94 29.40
N ALA A 406 -7.25 -9.02 28.80
CA ALA A 406 -8.49 -9.33 29.47
C ALA A 406 -8.87 -10.81 29.32
N ILE A 407 -9.62 -11.33 30.28
CA ILE A 407 -10.25 -12.66 30.24
C ILE A 407 -11.75 -12.56 30.52
N PHE A 408 -12.47 -13.59 30.11
CA PHE A 408 -13.93 -13.71 30.27
C PHE A 408 -14.30 -14.81 31.28
N GLN A 409 -15.32 -14.53 32.10
CA GLN A 409 -15.97 -15.50 32.99
C GLN A 409 -17.49 -15.39 32.84
N HIS A 410 -18.16 -16.51 32.60
CA HIS A 410 -19.61 -16.59 32.42
C HIS A 410 -20.19 -17.73 33.27
N ASN A 411 -21.45 -17.58 33.66
CA ASN A 411 -22.27 -18.62 34.31
C ASN A 411 -23.47 -19.04 33.43
N HIS A 412 -23.54 -18.53 32.20
CA HIS A 412 -24.63 -18.72 31.27
C HIS A 412 -24.20 -19.62 30.10
N THR A 413 -25.07 -20.54 29.67
CA THR A 413 -24.83 -21.55 28.63
C THR A 413 -24.77 -20.99 27.21
N GLY A 414 -25.26 -19.76 27.00
CA GLY A 414 -25.18 -19.05 25.72
C GLY A 414 -23.81 -18.50 25.36
N TYR A 415 -22.79 -18.69 26.20
CA TYR A 415 -21.40 -18.33 25.90
C TYR A 415 -20.51 -19.56 25.86
N GLU A 416 -19.52 -19.55 24.97
CA GLU A 416 -18.59 -20.65 24.75
C GLU A 416 -17.17 -20.10 24.52
N PRO A 417 -16.15 -20.57 25.25
CA PRO A 417 -14.76 -20.21 24.98
C PRO A 417 -14.30 -20.71 23.61
N LEU A 418 -13.65 -19.82 22.85
CA LEU A 418 -13.00 -20.12 21.57
C LEU A 418 -11.48 -20.31 21.74
N GLU A 419 -10.87 -19.51 22.61
CA GLU A 419 -9.47 -19.59 23.02
C GLU A 419 -9.37 -19.51 24.55
N TRP A 420 -8.45 -20.30 25.12
CA TRP A 420 -8.00 -20.19 26.51
C TRP A 420 -6.50 -19.91 26.58
N ALA A 421 -6.06 -19.34 27.69
CA ALA A 421 -4.64 -19.26 28.07
C ALA A 421 -4.44 -19.56 29.57
N GLN A 422 -3.19 -19.77 29.97
CA GLN A 422 -2.79 -19.96 31.37
C GLN A 422 -2.25 -18.65 31.97
N LYS A 423 -2.41 -18.47 33.28
CA LYS A 423 -1.81 -17.35 34.01
C LYS A 423 -0.29 -17.54 34.13
N ASN A 424 0.50 -16.46 34.02
CA ASN A 424 1.95 -16.55 34.17
C ASN A 424 2.37 -16.85 35.62
N VAL A 425 2.74 -18.11 35.91
CA VAL A 425 3.09 -18.60 37.26
C VAL A 425 4.31 -17.89 37.87
N MET A 426 5.22 -17.35 37.04
CA MET A 426 6.40 -16.61 37.51
C MET A 426 6.05 -15.37 38.38
N ASP A 427 4.87 -14.77 38.19
CA ASP A 427 4.47 -13.57 38.92
C ASP A 427 3.86 -13.88 40.31
N TYR A 428 3.39 -15.11 40.56
CA TYR A 428 2.81 -15.55 41.83
C TYR A 428 3.01 -17.07 42.05
N PRO A 429 3.83 -17.50 43.02
CA PRO A 429 3.89 -18.90 43.46
C PRO A 429 2.51 -19.36 43.95
N THR A 430 2.08 -20.55 43.54
CA THR A 430 0.87 -21.22 44.05
C THR A 430 1.17 -22.69 44.33
N ASP A 431 0.64 -23.22 45.43
CA ASP A 431 1.07 -24.49 46.03
C ASP A 431 0.55 -25.73 45.25
N GLY A 432 1.13 -25.99 44.08
CA GLY A 432 0.97 -27.24 43.32
C GLY A 432 -0.39 -27.45 42.65
N VAL A 433 -1.39 -26.61 42.91
CA VAL A 433 -2.72 -26.72 42.29
C VAL A 433 -2.69 -26.21 40.84
N ALA A 434 -3.09 -27.07 39.90
CA ALA A 434 -3.26 -26.69 38.50
C ALA A 434 -4.36 -25.63 38.35
N GLN A 435 -3.99 -24.44 37.85
CA GLN A 435 -4.92 -23.34 37.59
C GLN A 435 -5.87 -23.71 36.44
N PRO A 436 -7.18 -23.36 36.52
CA PRO A 436 -8.10 -23.58 35.41
C PRO A 436 -7.75 -22.69 34.20
N PRO A 437 -8.01 -23.16 32.96
CA PRO A 437 -7.78 -22.38 31.75
C PRO A 437 -8.67 -21.13 31.70
N LEU A 438 -8.09 -19.99 31.36
CA LEU A 438 -8.75 -18.68 31.36
C LEU A 438 -9.18 -18.31 29.94
N ALA A 439 -10.46 -18.07 29.69
CA ALA A 439 -10.96 -17.76 28.35
C ALA A 439 -10.50 -16.37 27.86
N THR A 440 -9.73 -16.33 26.78
CA THR A 440 -9.18 -15.10 26.16
C THR A 440 -9.99 -14.65 24.95
N VAL A 441 -10.69 -15.57 24.27
CA VAL A 441 -11.66 -15.25 23.21
C VAL A 441 -12.95 -16.05 23.46
N LEU A 442 -14.10 -15.38 23.38
CA LEU A 442 -15.40 -15.91 23.76
C LEU A 442 -16.42 -15.74 22.63
N GLN A 443 -17.15 -16.79 22.30
CA GLN A 443 -18.33 -16.76 21.44
C GLN A 443 -19.58 -16.51 22.29
N ASP A 444 -20.41 -15.55 21.87
CA ASP A 444 -21.78 -15.33 22.33
C ASP A 444 -22.73 -15.87 21.25
N HIS A 445 -23.50 -16.90 21.60
CA HIS A 445 -24.49 -17.53 20.71
C HIS A 445 -25.75 -16.66 20.50
N GLY A 446 -25.85 -15.50 21.15
CA GLY A 446 -26.94 -14.55 21.00
C GLY A 446 -28.23 -14.96 21.71
N GLN A 447 -28.16 -15.89 22.67
CA GLN A 447 -29.35 -16.46 23.33
C GLN A 447 -30.13 -15.44 24.20
N ILE A 448 -29.53 -14.30 24.53
CA ILE A 448 -30.10 -13.29 25.43
C ILE A 448 -30.85 -12.18 24.66
N ASP A 449 -30.30 -11.73 23.54
CA ASP A 449 -30.84 -10.60 22.76
C ASP A 449 -30.91 -10.82 21.24
N GLY A 450 -30.65 -12.04 20.77
CA GLY A 450 -30.74 -12.44 19.37
C GLY A 450 -29.56 -12.05 18.49
N ILE A 451 -28.45 -11.58 19.06
CA ILE A 451 -27.28 -11.07 18.31
C ILE A 451 -26.06 -11.94 18.64
N GLN A 452 -25.52 -12.64 17.64
CA GLN A 452 -24.28 -13.42 17.81
C GLN A 452 -23.05 -12.51 17.88
N ARG A 453 -22.11 -12.84 18.76
CA ARG A 453 -20.88 -12.04 18.95
C ARG A 453 -19.65 -12.91 19.12
N ILE A 454 -18.48 -12.36 18.79
CA ILE A 454 -17.18 -12.91 19.21
C ILE A 454 -16.37 -11.80 19.87
N LEU A 455 -15.95 -12.06 21.10
CA LEU A 455 -15.34 -11.09 22.01
C LEU A 455 -13.88 -11.46 22.27
N PHE A 456 -12.97 -10.52 22.01
CA PHE A 456 -11.53 -10.69 22.13
C PHE A 456 -10.98 -9.95 23.35
N GLY A 457 -10.24 -10.66 24.21
CA GLY A 457 -9.59 -10.11 25.39
C GLY A 457 -8.27 -9.38 25.12
N SER A 458 -7.77 -9.38 23.88
CA SER A 458 -6.61 -8.59 23.45
C SER A 458 -6.63 -8.33 21.95
N GLY A 459 -5.92 -7.29 21.50
CA GLY A 459 -5.89 -6.88 20.10
C GLY A 459 -5.09 -7.83 19.18
N LEU A 460 -5.00 -7.45 17.90
CA LEU A 460 -4.32 -8.20 16.82
C LEU A 460 -2.77 -8.21 16.90
N LYS A 461 -2.20 -8.09 18.11
CA LYS A 461 -0.75 -8.26 18.38
C LYS A 461 -0.36 -9.74 18.36
N PHE A 462 -1.20 -10.61 18.94
CA PHE A 462 -1.02 -12.05 18.87
C PHE A 462 -1.41 -12.57 17.49
N TRP A 463 -0.62 -13.48 16.92
CA TRP A 463 -0.83 -13.96 15.55
C TRP A 463 -2.08 -14.84 15.45
N LEU A 464 -2.42 -15.61 16.50
CA LEU A 464 -3.60 -16.48 16.52
C LEU A 464 -4.89 -15.67 16.47
N HIS A 465 -4.96 -14.54 17.19
CA HIS A 465 -6.08 -13.58 17.10
C HIS A 465 -6.33 -13.08 15.67
N ARG A 466 -5.31 -13.02 14.79
CA ARG A 466 -5.50 -12.64 13.37
C ARG A 466 -6.23 -13.71 12.58
N LEU A 467 -5.97 -14.99 12.87
CA LEU A 467 -6.69 -16.11 12.26
C LEU A 467 -8.13 -16.19 12.80
N LEU A 468 -8.27 -16.11 14.13
CA LEU A 468 -9.58 -16.08 14.80
C LEU A 468 -10.44 -14.89 14.36
N PHE A 469 -9.86 -13.72 14.04
CA PHE A 469 -10.60 -12.58 13.49
C PHE A 469 -11.14 -12.86 12.08
N LEU A 470 -10.35 -13.49 11.21
CA LEU A 470 -10.80 -13.90 9.87
C LEU A 470 -11.88 -15.00 9.94
N ASP A 471 -11.74 -15.92 10.90
CA ASP A 471 -12.76 -16.92 11.19
C ASP A 471 -14.03 -16.31 11.80
N SER A 472 -13.90 -15.29 12.64
CA SER A 472 -15.04 -14.52 13.16
C SER A 472 -15.80 -13.81 12.05
N LEU A 473 -15.09 -13.16 11.12
CA LEU A 473 -15.69 -12.56 9.92
C LEU A 473 -16.37 -13.64 9.05
N SER A 474 -15.73 -14.79 8.84
CA SER A 474 -16.29 -15.92 8.09
C SER A 474 -17.58 -16.45 8.72
N TYR A 475 -17.56 -16.73 10.03
CA TYR A 475 -18.67 -17.33 10.77
C TYR A 475 -19.87 -16.37 10.86
N LEU A 476 -19.63 -15.13 11.31
CA LEU A 476 -20.68 -14.11 11.51
C LEU A 476 -21.26 -13.57 10.20
N SER A 477 -20.54 -13.69 9.07
CA SER A 477 -21.07 -13.42 7.72
C SER A 477 -21.64 -14.65 7.01
N HIS A 478 -21.69 -15.81 7.68
CA HIS A 478 -22.14 -17.10 7.13
C HIS A 478 -21.42 -17.47 5.80
N GLY A 479 -20.11 -17.19 5.73
CA GLY A 479 -19.26 -17.46 4.57
C GLY A 479 -19.11 -16.29 3.58
N GLN A 480 -19.93 -15.22 3.68
CA GLN A 480 -19.93 -14.15 2.67
C GLN A 480 -18.63 -13.33 2.61
N LEU A 481 -17.89 -13.23 3.71
CA LEU A 481 -16.60 -12.53 3.80
C LEU A 481 -15.39 -13.48 3.69
N SER A 482 -15.58 -14.73 3.25
CA SER A 482 -14.58 -15.79 3.35
C SER A 482 -13.76 -15.97 2.07
N LEU A 483 -12.43 -15.94 2.20
CA LEU A 483 -11.53 -16.44 1.15
C LEU A 483 -11.55 -17.98 1.07
N SER A 484 -11.15 -18.52 -0.09
CA SER A 484 -10.88 -19.97 -0.24
C SER A 484 -9.83 -20.45 0.77
N LEU A 485 -9.87 -21.74 1.11
CA LEU A 485 -8.82 -22.40 1.89
C LEU A 485 -7.67 -22.93 1.02
N GLU A 486 -7.77 -22.84 -0.31
CA GLU A 486 -6.73 -23.31 -1.23
C GLU A 486 -5.61 -22.27 -1.38
N ARG A 487 -4.37 -22.74 -1.36
CA ARG A 487 -3.16 -21.92 -1.54
C ARG A 487 -2.27 -22.57 -2.59
N HIS A 488 -1.98 -21.83 -3.65
CA HIS A 488 -1.01 -22.25 -4.65
C HIS A 488 0.37 -21.67 -4.31
N ILE A 489 1.39 -22.53 -4.34
CA ILE A 489 2.76 -22.24 -3.94
C ILE A 489 3.69 -22.47 -5.13
N LEU A 490 4.51 -21.48 -5.45
CA LEU A 490 5.66 -21.58 -6.33
C LEU A 490 6.88 -20.98 -5.60
N ILE A 491 8.02 -21.64 -5.68
CA ILE A 491 9.29 -21.15 -5.14
C ILE A 491 10.29 -21.16 -6.30
N ASP A 492 10.63 -19.94 -6.72
CA ASP A 492 11.57 -19.67 -7.81
C ASP A 492 12.95 -19.43 -7.20
N ILE A 493 13.94 -20.22 -7.65
CA ILE A 493 15.35 -20.09 -7.30
C ILE A 493 16.07 -19.38 -8.45
N ASP A 494 16.28 -18.08 -8.30
CA ASP A 494 17.05 -17.25 -9.25
C ASP A 494 18.56 -17.55 -9.12
N ASP A 495 19.38 -16.92 -9.98
CA ASP A 495 20.86 -16.99 -9.94
C ASP A 495 21.49 -18.38 -10.10
N ILE A 496 20.81 -19.36 -10.72
CA ILE A 496 21.41 -20.66 -11.02
C ILE A 496 22.58 -20.46 -12.00
N PHE A 497 23.74 -20.97 -11.58
CA PHE A 497 25.09 -20.75 -12.13
C PHE A 497 25.69 -19.35 -11.96
N VAL A 498 24.96 -18.34 -11.48
CA VAL A 498 25.45 -16.94 -11.44
C VAL A 498 26.39 -16.67 -10.26
N ALA A 499 26.07 -17.20 -9.07
CA ALA A 499 26.64 -16.73 -7.80
C ALA A 499 28.18 -16.84 -7.67
N GLU A 500 28.75 -16.10 -6.71
CA GLU A 500 30.20 -16.05 -6.48
C GLU A 500 30.78 -17.37 -5.97
N LYS A 501 32.05 -17.62 -6.27
CA LYS A 501 32.79 -18.83 -5.89
C LYS A 501 32.91 -18.94 -4.35
N GLY A 502 32.52 -20.08 -3.80
CA GLY A 502 32.33 -20.31 -2.36
C GLY A 502 30.87 -20.13 -1.90
N THR A 503 29.96 -19.73 -2.78
CA THR A 503 28.52 -19.56 -2.47
C THR A 503 27.59 -20.39 -3.36
N ARG A 504 28.13 -21.21 -4.28
CA ARG A 504 27.34 -22.08 -5.17
C ARG A 504 26.99 -23.40 -4.48
N LEU A 505 26.12 -24.18 -5.13
CA LEU A 505 25.69 -25.48 -4.60
C LEU A 505 26.75 -26.55 -4.80
N LYS A 506 26.96 -27.36 -3.77
CA LYS A 506 27.75 -28.60 -3.80
C LYS A 506 26.83 -29.81 -4.07
N PRO A 507 27.35 -31.00 -4.45
CA PRO A 507 26.54 -32.21 -4.60
C PRO A 507 25.68 -32.51 -3.37
N ASP A 508 26.23 -32.37 -2.17
CA ASP A 508 25.52 -32.50 -0.89
C ASP A 508 24.33 -31.53 -0.74
N ASP A 509 24.40 -30.33 -1.33
CA ASP A 509 23.33 -29.34 -1.30
C ASP A 509 22.23 -29.70 -2.31
N VAL A 510 22.60 -30.23 -3.49
CA VAL A 510 21.63 -30.72 -4.48
C VAL A 510 20.92 -31.99 -3.97
N HIS A 511 21.63 -32.89 -3.28
CA HIS A 511 21.01 -34.00 -2.55
C HIS A 511 20.01 -33.50 -1.50
N ALA A 512 20.36 -32.47 -0.73
CA ALA A 512 19.46 -31.89 0.27
C ALA A 512 18.25 -31.16 -0.35
N LEU A 513 18.44 -30.49 -1.49
CA LEU A 513 17.40 -29.82 -2.27
C LEU A 513 16.36 -30.84 -2.76
N LEU A 514 16.80 -31.93 -3.39
CA LEU A 514 15.94 -33.03 -3.85
C LEU A 514 15.22 -33.73 -2.69
N ALA A 515 15.94 -34.09 -1.62
CA ALA A 515 15.35 -34.75 -0.46
C ALA A 515 14.29 -33.87 0.24
N THR A 516 14.50 -32.56 0.26
CA THR A 516 13.55 -31.59 0.86
C THR A 516 12.38 -31.28 -0.07
N GLN A 517 12.61 -31.23 -1.39
CA GLN A 517 11.53 -31.14 -2.38
C GLN A 517 10.51 -32.28 -2.18
N ASN A 518 10.98 -33.51 -1.98
CA ASN A 518 10.11 -34.67 -1.76
C ASN A 518 9.28 -34.52 -0.46
N ARG A 519 9.90 -34.14 0.67
CA ARG A 519 9.18 -33.88 1.94
C ARG A 519 8.18 -32.72 1.84
N ILE A 520 8.47 -31.70 1.03
CA ILE A 520 7.53 -30.61 0.78
C ILE A 520 6.38 -31.09 -0.12
N ALA A 521 6.63 -31.93 -1.13
CA ALA A 521 5.59 -32.47 -2.01
C ALA A 521 4.55 -33.33 -1.27
N GLU A 522 4.91 -33.98 -0.16
CA GLU A 522 3.97 -34.65 0.76
C GLU A 522 2.99 -33.68 1.46
N MET A 523 3.37 -32.41 1.61
CA MET A 523 2.57 -31.35 2.25
C MET A 523 1.94 -30.39 1.23
N VAL A 524 2.49 -30.32 0.02
CA VAL A 524 2.15 -29.40 -1.07
C VAL A 524 2.15 -30.20 -2.38
N PRO A 525 1.06 -30.94 -2.71
CA PRO A 525 1.03 -31.78 -3.90
C PRO A 525 1.36 -31.02 -5.19
N GLY A 526 2.17 -31.64 -6.04
CA GLY A 526 2.71 -31.05 -7.26
C GLY A 526 4.00 -30.22 -7.08
N PHE A 527 4.48 -30.00 -5.86
CA PHE A 527 5.62 -29.12 -5.61
C PHE A 527 6.94 -29.62 -6.20
N ARG A 528 7.55 -28.75 -7.02
CA ARG A 528 8.94 -28.85 -7.51
C ARG A 528 9.55 -27.46 -7.50
N PHE A 529 10.82 -27.33 -7.09
CA PHE A 529 11.54 -26.05 -7.18
C PHE A 529 11.67 -25.64 -8.66
N ASN A 530 11.62 -24.33 -8.90
CA ASN A 530 11.66 -23.74 -10.23
C ASN A 530 12.97 -22.96 -10.40
N LEU A 531 13.82 -23.37 -11.33
CA LEU A 531 15.22 -22.96 -11.41
C LEU A 531 15.45 -21.92 -12.52
N GLY A 532 15.84 -20.71 -12.12
CA GLY A 532 16.15 -19.58 -12.99
C GLY A 532 17.63 -19.53 -13.37
N PHE A 533 17.97 -19.89 -14.60
CA PHE A 533 19.37 -20.10 -15.01
C PHE A 533 19.93 -19.06 -15.97
N SER A 534 21.23 -18.77 -15.82
CA SER A 534 22.07 -17.96 -16.72
C SER A 534 23.29 -18.77 -17.17
N GLY A 535 23.20 -19.41 -18.34
CA GLY A 535 24.19 -20.40 -18.81
C GLY A 535 25.62 -19.89 -18.98
N LYS A 536 25.83 -18.57 -19.13
CA LYS A 536 27.17 -17.96 -19.32
C LYS A 536 28.15 -18.22 -18.17
N PHE A 537 27.63 -18.54 -16.98
CA PHE A 537 28.42 -18.67 -15.75
C PHE A 537 28.55 -20.12 -15.27
N PHE A 538 28.12 -21.09 -16.07
CA PHE A 538 28.30 -22.51 -15.81
C PHE A 538 29.79 -22.86 -15.66
N HIS A 539 30.12 -23.71 -14.69
CA HIS A 539 31.46 -24.16 -14.33
C HIS A 539 32.46 -23.06 -13.87
N HIS A 540 31.98 -21.87 -13.48
CA HIS A 540 32.84 -20.79 -12.93
C HIS A 540 33.21 -20.94 -11.44
N GLY A 541 32.89 -22.06 -10.78
CA GLY A 541 33.08 -22.28 -9.34
C GLY A 541 34.45 -22.84 -8.92
N THR A 542 34.48 -23.50 -7.76
CA THR A 542 35.45 -24.55 -7.40
C THR A 542 35.11 -25.86 -8.12
N HIS A 543 36.04 -26.82 -8.12
CA HIS A 543 35.79 -28.17 -8.63
C HIS A 543 34.57 -28.84 -7.95
N GLU A 544 34.41 -28.66 -6.64
CA GLU A 544 33.30 -29.20 -5.86
C GLU A 544 31.96 -28.53 -6.21
N GLU A 545 31.94 -27.21 -6.40
CA GLU A 545 30.76 -26.48 -6.87
C GLU A 545 30.37 -26.87 -8.30
N ASN A 546 31.34 -27.01 -9.21
CA ASN A 546 31.08 -27.46 -10.59
C ASN A 546 30.48 -28.88 -10.62
N LEU A 547 30.89 -29.77 -9.70
CA LEU A 547 30.25 -31.08 -9.53
C LEU A 547 28.79 -30.98 -9.01
N GLY A 548 28.46 -29.92 -8.26
CA GLY A 548 27.09 -29.60 -7.87
C GLY A 548 26.26 -29.10 -9.06
N GLU A 549 26.84 -28.25 -9.92
CA GLU A 549 26.20 -27.78 -11.16
C GLU A 549 25.95 -28.93 -12.15
N ASP A 550 26.94 -29.81 -12.34
CA ASP A 550 26.78 -31.09 -13.03
C ASP A 550 25.63 -31.92 -12.45
N MET A 551 25.51 -31.98 -11.12
CA MET A 551 24.47 -32.75 -10.46
C MET A 551 23.07 -32.15 -10.65
N LEU A 552 22.93 -30.83 -10.71
CA LEU A 552 21.68 -30.18 -11.12
C LEU A 552 21.29 -30.62 -12.54
N LEU A 553 22.24 -30.61 -13.48
CA LEU A 553 21.99 -30.95 -14.88
C LEU A 553 21.66 -32.44 -15.08
N ARG A 554 22.34 -33.34 -14.35
CA ARG A 554 21.96 -34.77 -14.29
C ARG A 554 20.56 -35.01 -13.70
N ASN A 555 19.98 -34.01 -13.02
CA ASN A 555 18.65 -34.05 -12.42
C ASN A 555 17.66 -33.04 -13.03
N VAL A 556 17.85 -32.56 -14.28
CA VAL A 556 16.92 -31.64 -14.97
C VAL A 556 15.46 -32.10 -14.87
N ALA A 557 15.20 -33.40 -15.06
CA ALA A 557 13.88 -34.01 -14.99
C ALA A 557 13.26 -34.06 -13.57
N GLN A 558 13.96 -33.60 -12.53
CA GLN A 558 13.43 -33.48 -11.16
C GLN A 558 12.97 -32.06 -10.81
N PHE A 559 13.35 -31.04 -11.59
CA PHE A 559 13.04 -29.63 -11.35
C PHE A 559 12.13 -29.01 -12.44
N ASN A 560 11.49 -27.89 -12.10
CA ASN A 560 10.96 -26.94 -13.09
C ASN A 560 12.07 -25.95 -13.48
N TRP A 561 12.01 -25.33 -14.67
CA TRP A 561 13.07 -24.45 -15.17
C TRP A 561 12.51 -23.22 -15.90
N PHE A 562 13.23 -22.09 -15.80
CA PHE A 562 12.97 -20.87 -16.56
C PHE A 562 14.25 -20.10 -16.91
N SER A 563 14.20 -19.33 -18.00
CA SER A 563 15.33 -18.51 -18.45
C SER A 563 15.47 -17.26 -17.57
N HIS A 564 16.68 -16.97 -17.08
CA HIS A 564 17.01 -15.78 -16.30
C HIS A 564 18.02 -14.85 -17.02
N MET A 565 17.94 -14.80 -18.37
CA MET A 565 18.92 -14.20 -19.31
C MET A 565 20.26 -14.96 -19.37
N TRP A 566 20.97 -14.85 -20.50
CA TRP A 566 22.27 -15.52 -20.69
C TRP A 566 23.35 -15.03 -19.72
N ASN A 567 23.49 -13.71 -19.64
CA ASN A 567 24.62 -13.03 -19.02
C ASN A 567 24.25 -12.31 -17.70
N HIS A 568 23.07 -12.61 -17.14
CA HIS A 568 22.47 -11.93 -15.99
C HIS A 568 22.36 -10.38 -16.11
N GLN A 569 22.40 -9.83 -17.33
CA GLN A 569 22.29 -8.38 -17.54
C GLN A 569 20.83 -7.91 -17.48
N GLN A 570 20.61 -6.81 -16.76
CA GLN A 570 19.29 -6.20 -16.58
C GLN A 570 18.74 -5.64 -17.92
N PRO A 571 17.52 -6.02 -18.37
CA PRO A 571 17.00 -5.64 -19.68
C PRO A 571 16.93 -4.14 -19.99
N HIS A 572 16.76 -3.27 -18.99
CA HIS A 572 16.72 -1.81 -19.20
C HIS A 572 18.06 -1.20 -19.70
N LEU A 573 19.15 -1.99 -19.68
CA LEU A 573 20.47 -1.62 -20.21
C LEU A 573 20.62 -1.92 -21.71
N TYR A 574 19.59 -2.48 -22.36
CA TYR A 574 19.58 -2.75 -23.80
C TYR A 574 18.65 -1.74 -24.50
N ASP A 575 19.22 -0.81 -25.25
CA ASP A 575 18.49 0.02 -26.23
C ASP A 575 18.32 -0.70 -27.60
N ASN A 576 18.96 -1.86 -27.81
CA ASN A 576 18.93 -2.62 -29.07
C ASN A 576 18.26 -3.99 -28.92
N LEU A 577 17.12 -4.16 -29.59
CA LEU A 577 16.33 -5.40 -29.59
C LEU A 577 17.10 -6.62 -30.14
N THR A 578 17.92 -6.43 -31.17
CA THR A 578 18.67 -7.52 -31.82
C THR A 578 19.72 -8.10 -30.87
N GLN A 579 20.40 -7.25 -30.12
CA GLN A 579 21.36 -7.68 -29.10
C GLN A 579 20.65 -8.42 -27.95
N LEU A 580 19.55 -7.86 -27.44
CA LEU A 580 18.74 -8.49 -26.38
C LEU A 580 18.21 -9.87 -26.80
N MET A 581 17.77 -10.00 -28.06
CA MET A 581 17.34 -11.29 -28.63
C MET A 581 18.51 -12.26 -28.82
N GLY A 582 19.70 -11.80 -29.22
CA GLY A 582 20.90 -12.63 -29.34
C GLY A 582 21.31 -13.26 -28.01
N ASP A 583 21.43 -12.46 -26.95
CA ASP A 583 21.69 -12.96 -25.59
C ASP A 583 20.58 -13.92 -25.12
N MET A 584 19.30 -13.65 -25.43
CA MET A 584 18.22 -14.61 -25.14
C MET A 584 18.33 -15.93 -25.92
N MET A 585 18.89 -15.93 -27.13
CA MET A 585 19.09 -17.14 -27.95
C MET A 585 20.22 -18.01 -27.39
N LEU A 586 21.33 -17.42 -26.97
CA LEU A 586 22.45 -18.15 -26.34
C LEU A 586 21.99 -18.93 -25.10
N ASN A 587 21.17 -18.33 -24.23
CA ASN A 587 20.60 -19.05 -23.08
C ASN A 587 19.64 -20.18 -23.50
N LYS A 588 19.02 -20.08 -24.69
CA LYS A 588 18.11 -21.11 -25.23
C LYS A 588 18.87 -22.25 -25.92
N GLU A 589 20.05 -21.98 -26.45
CA GLU A 589 20.94 -22.96 -27.05
C GLU A 589 21.62 -23.80 -25.96
N PHE A 590 22.18 -23.16 -24.93
CA PHE A 590 22.65 -23.82 -23.72
C PHE A 590 21.58 -24.72 -23.08
N ALA A 591 20.33 -24.25 -23.03
CA ALA A 591 19.22 -25.04 -22.50
C ALA A 591 18.95 -26.31 -23.32
N LYS A 592 18.94 -26.22 -24.66
CA LYS A 592 18.78 -27.39 -25.54
C LYS A 592 19.91 -28.39 -25.40
N GLU A 593 21.15 -27.90 -25.35
CA GLU A 593 22.37 -28.70 -25.20
C GLU A 593 22.34 -29.56 -23.92
N HIS A 594 21.88 -28.97 -22.82
CA HIS A 594 21.81 -29.62 -21.52
C HIS A 594 20.41 -30.22 -21.19
N GLY A 595 19.53 -30.35 -22.19
CA GLY A 595 18.22 -30.99 -22.05
C GLY A 595 17.17 -30.24 -21.22
N ILE A 596 17.43 -28.97 -20.86
CA ILE A 596 16.53 -28.12 -20.08
C ILE A 596 15.30 -27.76 -20.93
N PRO A 597 14.06 -27.90 -20.41
CA PRO A 597 12.84 -27.51 -21.12
C PRO A 597 12.83 -26.03 -21.56
N THR A 598 12.41 -25.75 -22.80
CA THR A 598 12.45 -24.39 -23.38
C THR A 598 11.09 -23.83 -23.79
N ASP A 599 10.02 -24.49 -23.32
CA ASP A 599 8.61 -24.30 -23.66
C ASP A 599 7.72 -23.95 -22.45
N SER A 600 8.31 -23.80 -21.25
CA SER A 600 7.60 -23.51 -19.99
C SER A 600 6.73 -22.24 -20.01
N GLY A 601 6.99 -21.32 -20.95
CA GLY A 601 6.26 -20.07 -21.12
C GLY A 601 6.46 -19.08 -19.96
N TYR A 602 7.40 -19.35 -19.06
CA TYR A 602 7.75 -18.55 -17.90
C TYR A 602 9.21 -18.09 -17.96
N SER A 603 9.45 -16.85 -17.54
CA SER A 603 10.77 -16.25 -17.35
C SER A 603 10.64 -15.12 -16.35
N VAL A 604 11.72 -14.82 -15.64
CA VAL A 604 11.87 -13.64 -14.79
C VAL A 604 13.16 -12.97 -15.24
N SER A 605 13.20 -11.64 -15.37
CA SER A 605 14.43 -10.94 -15.74
C SER A 605 15.33 -10.67 -14.53
N PRO A 606 16.65 -10.56 -14.73
CA PRO A 606 17.60 -10.11 -13.72
C PRO A 606 17.11 -8.87 -12.96
N HIS A 607 17.08 -8.97 -11.63
CA HIS A 607 16.60 -7.91 -10.72
C HIS A 607 15.18 -7.36 -11.05
N HIS A 608 14.31 -8.14 -11.69
CA HIS A 608 12.99 -7.74 -12.20
C HIS A 608 12.99 -6.56 -13.20
N SER A 609 14.16 -6.16 -13.69
CA SER A 609 14.32 -4.99 -14.56
C SER A 609 13.55 -5.16 -15.87
N GLY A 610 12.78 -4.15 -16.24
CA GLY A 610 11.97 -4.12 -17.45
C GLY A 610 10.66 -4.91 -17.37
N VAL A 611 10.39 -5.68 -16.30
CA VAL A 611 9.06 -6.30 -16.09
C VAL A 611 8.09 -5.24 -15.61
N TYR A 612 8.42 -4.63 -14.47
CA TYR A 612 7.87 -3.36 -14.04
C TYR A 612 8.99 -2.53 -13.40
N PRO A 613 9.16 -1.24 -13.76
CA PRO A 613 8.48 -0.57 -14.86
C PRO A 613 8.75 -1.26 -16.22
N ALA A 614 7.77 -1.24 -17.12
CA ALA A 614 7.79 -2.07 -18.32
C ALA A 614 8.75 -1.50 -19.40
N HIS A 615 9.66 -2.35 -19.89
CA HIS A 615 10.58 -2.04 -21.01
C HIS A 615 10.10 -2.79 -22.26
N GLU A 616 9.67 -2.09 -23.31
CA GLU A 616 8.97 -2.71 -24.44
C GLU A 616 9.82 -3.76 -25.18
N LEU A 617 11.14 -3.55 -25.25
CA LEU A 617 12.06 -4.49 -25.91
C LEU A 617 12.09 -5.85 -25.19
N LEU A 618 11.93 -5.89 -23.87
CA LEU A 618 11.88 -7.14 -23.09
C LEU A 618 10.66 -7.98 -23.50
N TYR A 619 9.47 -7.38 -23.48
CA TYR A 619 8.21 -8.05 -23.84
C TYR A 619 8.22 -8.55 -25.30
N ILE A 620 8.87 -7.81 -26.21
CA ILE A 620 9.03 -8.22 -27.62
C ILE A 620 10.02 -9.39 -27.75
N ALA A 621 11.20 -9.31 -27.13
CA ALA A 621 12.24 -10.34 -27.20
C ALA A 621 11.79 -11.66 -26.56
N TRP A 622 11.17 -11.58 -25.36
CA TRP A 622 10.62 -12.73 -24.65
C TRP A 622 9.61 -13.52 -25.48
N LYS A 623 8.70 -12.84 -26.18
CA LYS A 623 7.78 -13.52 -27.11
C LYS A 623 8.51 -14.20 -28.26
N LYS A 624 9.39 -13.46 -28.95
CA LYS A 624 10.06 -13.94 -30.16
C LYS A 624 11.01 -15.12 -29.91
N VAL A 625 11.72 -15.12 -28.78
CA VAL A 625 12.74 -16.14 -28.49
C VAL A 625 12.19 -17.26 -27.60
N TRP A 626 11.38 -16.94 -26.59
CA TRP A 626 10.98 -17.87 -25.54
C TRP A 626 9.47 -18.17 -25.48
N ASN A 627 8.63 -17.51 -26.28
CA ASN A 627 7.16 -17.62 -26.24
C ASN A 627 6.59 -17.42 -24.82
N ILE A 628 7.14 -16.46 -24.08
CA ILE A 628 6.70 -16.16 -22.72
C ILE A 628 5.24 -15.70 -22.71
N ARG A 629 4.48 -16.28 -21.78
CA ARG A 629 3.08 -15.96 -21.47
C ARG A 629 2.90 -15.50 -20.02
N VAL A 630 3.83 -15.86 -19.12
CA VAL A 630 3.82 -15.44 -17.70
C VAL A 630 5.20 -14.97 -17.25
N THR A 631 5.22 -13.98 -16.37
CA THR A 631 6.40 -13.54 -15.59
C THR A 631 5.92 -13.14 -14.19
N SER A 632 6.83 -12.99 -13.22
CA SER A 632 6.53 -12.40 -11.92
C SER A 632 7.37 -11.15 -11.63
N THR A 633 6.89 -10.29 -10.73
CA THR A 633 7.64 -9.13 -10.22
C THR A 633 7.22 -8.75 -8.80
N GLU A 634 8.17 -8.31 -7.99
CA GLU A 634 7.89 -7.69 -6.68
C GLU A 634 7.61 -6.18 -6.77
N GLU A 635 7.80 -5.56 -7.93
CA GLU A 635 7.87 -4.11 -8.11
C GLU A 635 6.50 -3.44 -8.32
N TYR A 636 5.49 -4.18 -8.78
CA TYR A 636 4.24 -3.61 -9.30
C TYR A 636 3.08 -3.60 -8.29
N PRO A 637 2.33 -2.47 -8.15
CA PRO A 637 2.60 -1.14 -8.71
C PRO A 637 3.70 -0.38 -7.94
N HIS A 638 4.00 -0.84 -6.72
CA HIS A 638 5.08 -0.36 -5.87
C HIS A 638 5.72 -1.56 -5.14
N LEU A 639 7.04 -1.51 -4.92
CA LEU A 639 7.76 -2.53 -4.14
C LEU A 639 7.20 -2.70 -2.71
N ARG A 640 6.70 -1.61 -2.10
CA ARG A 640 6.15 -1.58 -0.74
C ARG A 640 4.90 -0.67 -0.66
N PRO A 641 3.97 -0.93 0.28
CA PRO A 641 3.88 -2.13 1.13
C PRO A 641 3.41 -3.35 0.33
N ALA A 642 3.97 -4.54 0.60
CA ALA A 642 3.77 -5.74 -0.22
C ALA A 642 2.29 -6.15 -0.39
N ARG A 643 1.41 -5.81 0.57
CA ARG A 643 -0.05 -6.00 0.51
C ARG A 643 -0.76 -5.24 -0.61
N LEU A 644 -0.10 -4.27 -1.25
CA LEU A 644 -0.63 -3.54 -2.40
C LEU A 644 -0.08 -4.05 -3.75
N ARG A 645 0.74 -5.11 -3.76
CA ARG A 645 1.20 -5.75 -5.01
C ARG A 645 0.02 -6.41 -5.73
N ARG A 646 0.01 -6.29 -7.05
CA ARG A 646 -1.09 -6.70 -7.93
C ARG A 646 -0.56 -7.48 -9.13
N ALA A 647 -1.45 -8.08 -9.93
CA ALA A 647 -1.09 -8.52 -11.27
C ALA A 647 -1.40 -7.45 -12.32
N PHE A 648 -0.89 -7.64 -13.54
CA PHE A 648 -1.37 -6.95 -14.75
C PHE A 648 -1.11 -7.77 -16.00
N ILE A 649 -1.82 -7.48 -17.10
CA ILE A 649 -1.52 -8.05 -18.41
C ILE A 649 -0.94 -6.94 -19.30
N HIS A 650 0.31 -7.12 -19.74
CA HIS A 650 0.94 -6.22 -20.72
C HIS A 650 1.44 -6.99 -21.93
N ARG A 651 1.17 -6.49 -23.14
CA ARG A 651 1.42 -7.17 -24.42
C ARG A 651 0.95 -8.65 -24.44
N ASN A 652 -0.14 -9.01 -23.75
CA ASN A 652 -0.62 -10.41 -23.57
C ASN A 652 0.38 -11.33 -22.82
N ILE A 653 1.27 -10.79 -22.00
CA ILE A 653 2.01 -11.51 -20.97
C ILE A 653 1.36 -11.20 -19.62
N MET A 654 1.06 -12.24 -18.86
CA MET A 654 0.53 -12.16 -17.49
C MET A 654 1.68 -11.88 -16.52
N VAL A 655 1.64 -10.74 -15.83
CA VAL A 655 2.64 -10.34 -14.85
C VAL A 655 2.05 -10.54 -13.45
N LEU A 656 2.63 -11.43 -12.66
CA LEU A 656 2.09 -11.86 -11.36
C LEU A 656 2.88 -11.24 -10.18
N PRO A 657 2.22 -10.92 -9.06
CA PRO A 657 2.89 -10.35 -7.89
C PRO A 657 3.75 -11.42 -7.20
N ARG A 658 5.05 -11.15 -7.08
CA ARG A 658 6.03 -12.00 -6.37
C ARG A 658 6.10 -11.59 -4.89
N GLN A 659 6.35 -12.56 -4.01
CA GLN A 659 6.47 -12.37 -2.55
C GLN A 659 7.92 -12.56 -2.09
N THR A 660 8.29 -11.83 -1.04
CA THR A 660 9.58 -11.95 -0.34
C THR A 660 9.46 -12.90 0.85
N CYS A 661 10.47 -13.72 1.12
CA CYS A 661 10.47 -14.68 2.24
C CYS A 661 11.41 -14.31 3.40
N GLY A 662 11.98 -13.09 3.40
CA GLY A 662 12.97 -12.64 4.40
C GLY A 662 14.42 -13.08 4.11
N LEU A 663 14.64 -13.93 3.11
CA LEU A 663 15.96 -14.32 2.62
C LEU A 663 16.36 -13.46 1.43
N PHE A 664 17.59 -12.96 1.43
CA PHE A 664 18.18 -12.15 0.36
C PHE A 664 19.44 -12.85 -0.20
N THR A 665 19.99 -12.37 -1.31
CA THR A 665 21.21 -12.94 -1.95
C THR A 665 22.41 -13.12 -0.99
N HIS A 666 22.56 -12.19 -0.04
CA HIS A 666 23.62 -12.20 0.98
C HIS A 666 23.25 -12.99 2.25
N THR A 667 22.01 -13.46 2.37
CA THR A 667 21.50 -14.22 3.53
C THR A 667 21.79 -15.71 3.34
N ILE A 668 23.07 -16.07 3.49
CA ILE A 668 23.61 -17.39 3.15
C ILE A 668 23.80 -18.25 4.41
N CYS A 669 24.24 -17.65 5.51
CA CYS A 669 24.50 -18.32 6.78
C CYS A 669 23.58 -17.77 7.89
N ILE A 670 23.22 -18.58 8.90
CA ILE A 670 22.25 -18.18 9.93
C ILE A 670 22.73 -16.96 10.73
N ASN A 671 24.05 -16.83 10.93
CA ASN A 671 24.70 -15.69 11.58
C ASN A 671 24.66 -14.40 10.73
N SER A 672 24.31 -14.49 9.44
CA SER A 672 24.12 -13.35 8.52
C SER A 672 22.66 -12.93 8.37
N TYR A 673 21.71 -13.67 8.96
CA TYR A 673 20.29 -13.30 8.92
C TYR A 673 20.03 -12.03 9.75
N PRO A 674 19.35 -11.00 9.21
CA PRO A 674 19.04 -9.78 9.96
C PRO A 674 18.18 -10.06 11.20
N GLY A 675 18.75 -9.87 12.40
CA GLY A 675 18.11 -10.23 13.68
C GLY A 675 18.36 -11.67 14.14
N GLY A 676 19.21 -12.43 13.44
CA GLY A 676 19.61 -13.78 13.81
C GLY A 676 18.46 -14.81 13.74
N ARG A 677 18.71 -15.97 14.35
CA ARG A 677 17.79 -17.12 14.27
C ARG A 677 16.39 -16.82 14.80
N GLU A 678 16.29 -16.16 15.95
CA GLU A 678 15.00 -15.83 16.58
C GLU A 678 14.09 -15.05 15.62
N LYS A 679 14.65 -14.09 14.86
CA LYS A 679 13.90 -13.29 13.88
C LYS A 679 13.45 -14.09 12.65
N LEU A 680 14.15 -15.17 12.28
CA LEU A 680 13.73 -16.11 11.24
C LEU A 680 12.62 -17.04 11.77
N ASP A 681 12.84 -17.64 12.94
CA ASP A 681 11.90 -18.57 13.59
C ASP A 681 10.57 -17.86 13.94
N GLU A 682 10.59 -16.57 14.32
CA GLU A 682 9.41 -15.70 14.43
C GLU A 682 8.66 -15.54 13.11
N SER A 683 9.35 -15.30 11.99
CA SER A 683 8.73 -15.10 10.67
C SER A 683 7.97 -16.34 10.20
N ILE A 684 8.52 -17.51 10.53
CA ILE A 684 7.94 -18.84 10.29
C ILE A 684 6.77 -19.12 11.24
N SER A 685 6.90 -18.78 12.53
CA SER A 685 5.99 -19.21 13.61
C SER A 685 4.91 -18.17 13.91
N GLY A 686 4.06 -17.89 12.91
CA GLY A 686 2.98 -16.89 13.02
C GLY A 686 3.34 -15.49 12.51
N GLY A 687 4.60 -15.23 12.17
CA GLY A 687 5.09 -13.95 11.65
C GLY A 687 4.84 -13.71 10.16
N GLU A 688 5.74 -12.94 9.53
CA GLU A 688 5.54 -12.37 8.18
C GLU A 688 5.39 -13.42 7.08
N LEU A 689 6.24 -14.46 7.04
CA LEU A 689 6.17 -15.50 6.02
C LEU A 689 4.90 -16.35 6.18
N PHE A 690 4.55 -16.72 7.42
CA PHE A 690 3.30 -17.42 7.71
C PHE A 690 2.07 -16.60 7.27
N GLN A 691 1.98 -15.34 7.73
CA GLN A 691 0.87 -14.45 7.40
C GLN A 691 0.76 -14.18 5.89
N THR A 692 1.89 -14.10 5.18
CA THR A 692 1.91 -13.96 3.72
C THR A 692 1.21 -15.15 3.04
N ILE A 693 1.52 -16.38 3.43
CA ILE A 693 0.88 -17.59 2.88
C ILE A 693 -0.58 -17.69 3.31
N VAL A 694 -0.92 -17.29 4.54
CA VAL A 694 -2.32 -17.28 5.01
C VAL A 694 -3.18 -16.33 4.19
N TYR A 695 -2.73 -15.10 3.90
CA TYR A 695 -3.58 -14.09 3.27
C TYR A 695 -3.64 -14.14 1.74
N ASN A 696 -2.63 -14.68 1.05
CA ASN A 696 -2.57 -14.70 -0.43
C ASN A 696 -2.97 -16.07 -1.01
N PRO A 697 -4.03 -16.16 -1.86
CA PRO A 697 -4.39 -17.42 -2.53
C PRO A 697 -3.32 -17.99 -3.46
N ILE A 698 -2.47 -17.13 -4.05
CA ILE A 698 -1.37 -17.48 -4.94
C ILE A 698 -0.09 -16.86 -4.38
N ASN A 699 0.94 -17.67 -4.21
CA ASN A 699 2.23 -17.28 -3.65
C ASN A 699 3.36 -17.71 -4.61
N ILE A 700 4.14 -16.76 -5.08
CA ILE A 700 5.36 -16.96 -5.89
C ILE A 700 6.51 -16.34 -5.11
N PHE A 701 7.29 -17.15 -4.40
CA PHE A 701 8.40 -16.65 -3.59
C PHE A 701 9.67 -16.48 -4.42
N MET A 702 10.37 -15.37 -4.17
CA MET A 702 11.73 -15.14 -4.64
C MET A 702 12.75 -15.73 -3.67
N THR A 703 13.62 -16.61 -4.16
CA THR A 703 14.89 -17.00 -3.53
C THR A 703 16.00 -17.03 -4.60
N HIS A 704 17.25 -17.20 -4.16
CA HIS A 704 18.41 -17.25 -5.04
C HIS A 704 19.23 -18.51 -4.73
N MET A 705 20.04 -19.00 -5.68
CA MET A 705 20.85 -20.21 -5.53
C MET A 705 21.64 -20.26 -4.21
N SER A 706 22.22 -19.13 -3.79
CA SER A 706 23.03 -19.02 -2.57
C SER A 706 22.26 -19.31 -1.27
N ASN A 707 20.93 -19.19 -1.25
CA ASN A 707 20.09 -19.48 -0.09
C ASN A 707 19.92 -21.01 0.18
N TYR A 708 20.36 -21.85 -0.76
CA TYR A 708 20.25 -23.32 -0.70
C TYR A 708 21.60 -24.01 -0.47
N GLY A 709 22.72 -23.30 -0.58
CA GLY A 709 24.05 -23.78 -0.20
C GLY A 709 24.37 -23.49 1.27
N ASN A 710 25.58 -23.87 1.72
CA ASN A 710 26.11 -23.57 3.07
C ASN A 710 25.20 -24.02 4.24
N ASP A 711 24.51 -23.08 4.89
CA ASP A 711 23.55 -23.35 5.98
C ASP A 711 22.14 -23.71 5.47
N ARG A 712 21.90 -23.64 4.15
CA ARG A 712 20.67 -24.11 3.48
C ARG A 712 19.38 -23.46 4.01
N LEU A 713 19.46 -22.18 4.36
CA LEU A 713 18.40 -21.46 5.07
C LEU A 713 17.03 -21.54 4.39
N ALA A 714 16.96 -21.55 3.06
CA ALA A 714 15.70 -21.67 2.34
C ALA A 714 15.01 -23.03 2.55
N LEU A 715 15.78 -24.13 2.66
CA LEU A 715 15.23 -25.46 2.95
C LEU A 715 14.60 -25.51 4.34
N TYR A 716 15.32 -25.02 5.35
CA TYR A 716 14.81 -24.89 6.71
C TYR A 716 13.56 -24.02 6.77
N THR A 717 13.59 -22.85 6.12
CA THR A 717 12.52 -21.84 6.16
C THR A 717 11.20 -22.37 5.60
N PHE A 718 11.23 -22.95 4.39
CA PHE A 718 10.01 -23.42 3.74
C PHE A 718 9.48 -24.73 4.34
N GLU A 719 10.35 -25.70 4.65
CA GLU A 719 9.89 -26.92 5.32
C GLU A 719 9.27 -26.62 6.70
N SER A 720 9.81 -25.64 7.43
CA SER A 720 9.25 -25.23 8.73
C SER A 720 7.89 -24.53 8.58
N VAL A 721 7.75 -23.55 7.68
CA VAL A 721 6.46 -22.82 7.57
C VAL A 721 5.33 -23.71 7.06
N PHE A 722 5.60 -24.67 6.14
CA PHE A 722 4.58 -25.62 5.70
C PHE A 722 4.15 -26.60 6.81
N LYS A 723 5.07 -27.02 7.69
CA LYS A 723 4.72 -27.76 8.91
C LYS A 723 3.86 -26.91 9.85
N PHE A 724 4.25 -25.66 10.12
CA PHE A 724 3.50 -24.76 11.00
C PHE A 724 2.08 -24.49 10.47
N LEU A 725 1.94 -24.22 9.16
CA LEU A 725 0.65 -24.07 8.46
C LEU A 725 -0.23 -25.32 8.61
N ARG A 726 0.34 -26.52 8.45
CA ARG A 726 -0.38 -27.80 8.62
C ARG A 726 -0.87 -28.02 10.06
N CYS A 727 -0.18 -27.49 11.06
CA CYS A 727 -0.62 -27.58 12.45
C CYS A 727 -1.76 -26.60 12.77
N TRP A 728 -1.61 -25.33 12.35
CA TRP A 728 -2.46 -24.22 12.81
C TRP A 728 -3.56 -23.78 11.85
N THR A 729 -3.64 -24.36 10.66
CA THR A 729 -4.65 -24.01 9.66
C THR A 729 -5.26 -25.23 8.97
N ASN A 730 -6.45 -25.04 8.38
CA ASN A 730 -7.09 -25.99 7.46
C ASN A 730 -6.78 -25.66 5.98
N LEU A 731 -5.70 -24.91 5.70
CA LEU A 731 -5.32 -24.55 4.34
C LEU A 731 -4.90 -25.77 3.52
N LYS A 732 -5.36 -25.83 2.27
CA LYS A 732 -4.97 -26.82 1.27
C LYS A 732 -3.86 -26.24 0.40
N LEU A 733 -2.61 -26.58 0.73
CA LEU A 733 -1.44 -26.15 -0.04
C LEU A 733 -1.29 -27.03 -1.29
N THR A 734 -1.00 -26.44 -2.45
CA THR A 734 -0.74 -27.14 -3.72
C THR A 734 0.31 -26.37 -4.55
N SER A 735 0.87 -26.99 -5.59
CA SER A 735 1.70 -26.32 -6.58
C SER A 735 1.25 -26.69 -7.99
N VAL A 736 1.22 -25.71 -8.90
CA VAL A 736 0.81 -25.86 -10.30
C VAL A 736 1.71 -25.00 -11.21
N PRO A 737 1.81 -25.30 -12.52
CA PRO A 737 2.71 -24.58 -13.43
C PRO A 737 2.42 -23.08 -13.53
N PRO A 738 3.43 -22.22 -13.79
CA PRO A 738 3.26 -20.76 -13.80
C PRO A 738 2.17 -20.23 -14.74
N LEU A 739 1.94 -20.90 -15.88
CA LEU A 739 0.83 -20.58 -16.79
C LEU A 739 -0.53 -20.71 -16.09
N GLN A 740 -0.75 -21.83 -15.40
CA GLN A 740 -1.99 -22.12 -14.68
C GLN A 740 -2.15 -21.19 -13.48
N LEU A 741 -1.06 -20.80 -12.80
CA LEU A 741 -1.09 -19.75 -11.77
C LEU A 741 -1.60 -18.41 -12.33
N GLY A 742 -1.19 -18.02 -13.54
CA GLY A 742 -1.66 -16.79 -14.18
C GLY A 742 -3.14 -16.84 -14.53
N GLU A 743 -3.59 -17.96 -15.11
CA GLU A 743 -5.01 -18.19 -15.43
C GLU A 743 -5.89 -18.22 -14.17
N LEU A 744 -5.41 -18.84 -13.08
CA LEU A 744 -6.05 -18.80 -11.76
C LEU A 744 -6.08 -17.37 -11.19
N TYR A 745 -4.99 -16.61 -11.30
CA TYR A 745 -4.94 -15.23 -10.80
C TYR A 745 -5.99 -14.36 -11.48
N PHE A 746 -6.05 -14.35 -12.82
CA PHE A 746 -7.01 -13.52 -13.57
C PHE A 746 -8.43 -14.11 -13.66
N LYS A 747 -8.66 -15.27 -13.01
CA LYS A 747 -9.99 -15.78 -12.65
C LYS A 747 -10.44 -15.24 -11.28
N LEU A 748 -9.52 -15.14 -10.30
CA LEU A 748 -9.79 -14.57 -8.97
C LEU A 748 -9.85 -13.03 -8.98
N HIS A 749 -9.02 -12.39 -9.81
CA HIS A 749 -8.84 -10.94 -9.91
C HIS A 749 -8.99 -10.45 -11.37
N PRO A 750 -10.19 -10.56 -11.99
CA PRO A 750 -10.44 -10.06 -13.33
C PRO A 750 -10.27 -8.54 -13.47
N GLU A 751 -10.43 -7.79 -12.38
CA GLU A 751 -10.27 -6.33 -12.28
C GLU A 751 -8.80 -5.87 -12.38
N GLU A 752 -7.83 -6.77 -12.14
CA GLU A 752 -6.40 -6.47 -12.20
C GLU A 752 -5.78 -6.77 -13.58
N ARG A 753 -6.58 -7.16 -14.58
CA ARG A 753 -6.06 -7.38 -15.95
C ARG A 753 -5.48 -6.10 -16.56
N ASP A 754 -6.10 -4.97 -16.27
CA ASP A 754 -5.65 -3.64 -16.67
C ASP A 754 -4.40 -3.23 -15.88
N PRO A 755 -3.30 -2.80 -16.54
CA PRO A 755 -2.20 -2.16 -15.84
C PRO A 755 -2.65 -0.83 -15.21
N ILE A 756 -1.88 -0.36 -14.23
CA ILE A 756 -1.97 0.97 -13.64
C ILE A 756 -0.55 1.54 -13.66
N TRP A 757 -0.22 2.31 -14.70
CA TRP A 757 1.10 2.89 -14.87
C TRP A 757 1.35 3.96 -13.81
N GLY A 758 2.21 3.66 -12.84
CA GLY A 758 2.70 4.62 -11.85
C GLY A 758 3.88 5.43 -12.38
N ASN A 759 4.18 6.58 -11.76
CA ASN A 759 5.38 7.36 -12.07
C ASN A 759 6.68 6.60 -11.67
N PRO A 760 7.58 6.26 -12.62
CA PRO A 760 8.84 5.58 -12.28
C PRO A 760 9.79 6.46 -11.46
N ALA A 761 9.64 7.79 -11.48
CA ALA A 761 10.53 8.72 -10.77
C ALA A 761 10.19 8.90 -9.28
N ASP A 762 8.98 8.55 -8.84
CA ASP A 762 8.58 8.64 -7.42
C ASP A 762 9.12 7.46 -6.57
N ASP A 763 9.67 6.40 -7.19
CA ASP A 763 10.34 5.29 -6.50
C ASP A 763 11.85 5.20 -6.88
N PRO A 764 12.79 5.27 -5.92
CA PRO A 764 14.24 5.25 -6.19
C PRO A 764 14.82 3.94 -6.74
N LYS A 765 14.09 2.82 -6.73
CA LYS A 765 14.46 1.56 -7.39
C LYS A 765 13.96 1.58 -8.83
N HIS A 766 12.69 1.93 -9.05
CA HIS A 766 12.11 2.10 -10.39
C HIS A 766 12.91 3.08 -11.24
N ALA A 767 13.27 4.25 -10.70
CA ALA A 767 14.07 5.26 -11.42
C ALA A 767 15.47 4.76 -11.86
N LYS A 768 16.04 3.79 -11.14
CA LYS A 768 17.34 3.17 -11.48
C LYS A 768 17.20 2.12 -12.57
N ILE A 769 16.17 1.27 -12.50
CA ILE A 769 15.89 0.20 -13.49
C ILE A 769 15.04 0.67 -14.68
N TRP A 770 14.76 1.97 -14.78
CA TRP A 770 14.16 2.64 -15.94
C TRP A 770 15.21 2.93 -17.01
N ALA A 771 14.84 2.73 -18.28
CA ALA A 771 15.73 2.88 -19.45
C ALA A 771 16.42 4.26 -19.48
N GLY A 772 17.75 4.26 -19.67
CA GLY A 772 18.57 5.47 -19.56
C GLY A 772 18.22 6.55 -20.58
N SER A 773 17.91 6.14 -21.82
CA SER A 773 17.43 6.97 -22.92
C SER A 773 16.14 7.73 -22.58
N LYS A 774 15.27 7.16 -21.75
CA LYS A 774 13.97 7.72 -21.32
C LYS A 774 14.05 8.48 -19.99
N ARG A 775 15.24 8.88 -19.54
CA ARG A 775 15.43 9.84 -18.42
C ARG A 775 15.41 11.31 -18.87
N ARG A 776 15.24 11.55 -20.18
CA ARG A 776 15.19 12.90 -20.82
C ARG A 776 13.79 13.23 -21.38
N THR A 777 12.75 12.89 -20.64
CA THR A 777 11.34 13.15 -21.00
C THR A 777 10.61 13.71 -19.79
N THR A 778 9.91 14.84 -19.94
CA THR A 778 9.17 15.48 -18.84
C THR A 778 7.68 15.15 -18.92
N LEU A 779 7.17 14.45 -17.91
CA LEU A 779 5.73 14.22 -17.75
C LEU A 779 4.97 15.57 -17.63
N PRO A 780 3.74 15.68 -18.17
CA PRO A 780 2.98 16.92 -18.16
C PRO A 780 2.60 17.35 -16.73
N LYS A 781 2.87 18.62 -16.42
CA LYS A 781 2.52 19.29 -15.15
C LYS A 781 1.05 19.75 -15.12
N LEU A 782 0.35 19.68 -16.27
CA LEU A 782 -1.05 20.06 -16.46
C LEU A 782 -1.78 19.12 -17.43
N LEU A 783 -3.01 18.72 -17.09
CA LEU A 783 -3.95 18.03 -17.97
C LEU A 783 -5.18 18.91 -18.28
N VAL A 784 -5.47 19.14 -19.56
CA VAL A 784 -6.71 19.80 -20.01
C VAL A 784 -7.74 18.74 -20.39
N LEU A 785 -8.73 18.55 -19.52
CA LEU A 785 -9.61 17.38 -19.50
C LEU A 785 -10.75 17.42 -20.53
N GLY A 786 -11.05 18.61 -21.07
CA GLY A 786 -12.26 18.88 -21.85
C GLY A 786 -13.35 19.53 -20.98
N PRO A 787 -14.60 19.03 -21.00
CA PRO A 787 -15.14 18.01 -21.92
C PRO A 787 -15.11 18.47 -23.39
N GLN A 788 -15.47 17.56 -24.31
CA GLN A 788 -15.61 17.91 -25.72
C GLN A 788 -16.64 19.02 -25.95
N LYS A 789 -16.33 19.90 -26.91
CA LYS A 789 -17.15 21.02 -27.45
C LYS A 789 -17.20 22.33 -26.66
N THR A 790 -16.48 22.46 -25.56
CA THR A 790 -16.57 23.64 -24.68
C THR A 790 -15.58 24.78 -24.96
N GLY A 791 -14.49 24.50 -25.69
CA GLY A 791 -13.47 25.51 -26.03
C GLY A 791 -12.03 25.01 -26.02
N SER A 792 -11.78 23.75 -25.62
CA SER A 792 -10.45 23.19 -25.33
C SER A 792 -9.35 23.39 -26.40
N THR A 793 -9.67 23.43 -27.70
CA THR A 793 -8.66 23.77 -28.74
C THR A 793 -8.26 25.24 -28.72
N ALA A 794 -9.19 26.16 -28.44
CA ALA A 794 -8.87 27.58 -28.33
C ALA A 794 -7.97 27.83 -27.11
N PHE A 795 -8.34 27.23 -25.97
CA PHE A 795 -7.52 27.22 -24.75
C PHE A 795 -6.11 26.68 -25.02
N TYR A 796 -5.99 25.52 -25.66
CA TYR A 796 -4.71 24.93 -26.07
C TYR A 796 -3.88 25.91 -26.92
N THR A 797 -4.47 26.47 -27.98
CA THR A 797 -3.77 27.44 -28.85
C THR A 797 -3.33 28.69 -28.11
N PHE A 798 -4.12 29.19 -27.15
CA PHE A 798 -3.75 30.37 -26.36
C PHE A 798 -2.65 30.05 -25.34
N LEU A 799 -2.75 28.92 -24.62
CA LEU A 799 -1.76 28.49 -23.64
C LEU A 799 -0.40 28.19 -24.30
N SER A 800 -0.38 27.59 -25.50
CA SER A 800 0.83 27.36 -26.29
C SER A 800 1.52 28.64 -26.80
N MET A 801 0.98 29.84 -26.56
CA MET A 801 1.69 31.11 -26.83
C MET A 801 2.64 31.52 -25.69
N HIS A 802 2.47 30.94 -24.50
CA HIS A 802 3.22 31.33 -23.32
C HIS A 802 4.64 30.73 -23.34
N PRO A 803 5.73 31.53 -23.30
CA PRO A 803 7.09 31.05 -23.62
C PRO A 803 7.64 29.99 -22.66
N ALA A 804 7.22 29.99 -21.39
CA ALA A 804 7.64 28.97 -20.41
C ALA A 804 6.83 27.64 -20.49
N VAL A 805 5.84 27.56 -21.37
CA VAL A 805 4.91 26.42 -21.49
C VAL A 805 5.17 25.69 -22.81
N SER A 806 4.91 24.38 -22.84
CA SER A 806 4.95 23.59 -24.08
C SER A 806 3.91 22.48 -24.06
N SER A 807 3.30 22.24 -25.23
CA SER A 807 2.37 21.14 -25.44
C SER A 807 3.10 19.86 -25.83
N ASN A 808 2.41 18.73 -25.72
CA ASN A 808 2.78 17.48 -26.37
C ASN A 808 3.07 17.64 -27.89
N LEU A 809 3.84 16.69 -28.43
CA LEU A 809 3.92 16.47 -29.88
C LEU A 809 2.53 16.08 -30.45
N PRO A 810 2.23 16.42 -31.71
CA PRO A 810 0.98 16.04 -32.35
C PRO A 810 0.95 14.54 -32.69
N ASN A 811 -0.22 13.94 -32.54
CA ASN A 811 -0.50 12.55 -32.94
C ASN A 811 -1.07 12.53 -34.37
N SER A 812 -0.71 11.53 -35.19
CA SER A 812 -1.22 11.35 -36.55
C SER A 812 -2.74 11.14 -36.61
N ASP A 813 -3.29 10.48 -35.61
CA ASP A 813 -4.66 9.95 -35.60
C ASP A 813 -5.60 10.88 -34.82
N THR A 814 -5.08 11.52 -33.75
CA THR A 814 -5.83 12.35 -32.79
C THR A 814 -5.39 13.81 -32.73
N PHE A 815 -4.50 14.24 -33.63
CA PHE A 815 -4.04 15.63 -33.82
C PHE A 815 -3.42 16.24 -32.56
N GLU A 816 -4.10 17.21 -31.95
CA GLU A 816 -3.63 17.92 -30.74
C GLU A 816 -3.79 17.09 -29.46
N GLU A 817 -4.58 16.00 -29.49
CA GLU A 817 -4.86 15.14 -28.33
C GLU A 817 -3.98 13.88 -28.37
N ILE A 818 -3.47 13.41 -27.22
CA ILE A 818 -2.81 12.10 -27.13
C ILE A 818 -3.84 10.98 -26.90
N GLN A 819 -4.88 11.28 -26.12
CA GLN A 819 -5.91 10.33 -25.67
C GLN A 819 -5.30 9.06 -25.06
N PHE A 820 -4.34 9.21 -24.13
CA PHE A 820 -3.63 8.07 -23.53
C PHE A 820 -4.46 7.38 -22.45
N PHE A 821 -4.95 8.12 -21.45
CA PHE A 821 -5.62 7.51 -20.30
C PHE A 821 -6.98 6.88 -20.65
N ASN A 822 -7.65 7.34 -21.74
CA ASN A 822 -8.92 6.80 -22.21
C ASN A 822 -8.74 5.72 -23.30
N GLY A 823 -9.37 4.56 -23.11
CA GLY A 823 -9.45 3.52 -24.13
C GLY A 823 -8.11 2.86 -24.49
N ASN A 824 -7.91 2.58 -25.78
CA ASN A 824 -6.94 1.58 -26.26
C ASN A 824 -5.49 2.03 -26.25
N ASN A 825 -5.21 3.35 -26.30
CA ASN A 825 -3.83 3.86 -26.32
C ASN A 825 -3.09 3.57 -25.00
N TYR A 826 -3.81 3.44 -23.89
CA TYR A 826 -3.25 3.11 -22.57
C TYR A 826 -2.44 1.80 -22.55
N TYR A 827 -2.86 0.81 -23.34
CA TYR A 827 -2.22 -0.50 -23.48
C TYR A 827 -1.02 -0.50 -24.44
N ARG A 828 -0.66 0.65 -25.02
CA ARG A 828 0.60 0.81 -25.77
C ARG A 828 1.83 0.92 -24.86
N GLY A 829 1.63 1.07 -23.54
CA GLY A 829 2.68 1.17 -22.52
C GLY A 829 2.99 2.61 -22.14
N LEU A 830 3.64 2.81 -20.98
CA LEU A 830 4.09 4.12 -20.51
C LEU A 830 5.13 4.76 -21.45
N GLU A 831 5.99 3.95 -22.07
CA GLU A 831 7.00 4.43 -23.02
C GLU A 831 6.34 5.20 -24.19
N TRP A 832 5.26 4.66 -24.75
CA TRP A 832 4.50 5.30 -25.83
C TRP A 832 3.91 6.67 -25.45
N TYR A 833 3.59 6.89 -24.17
CA TYR A 833 3.11 8.19 -23.68
C TYR A 833 4.25 9.21 -23.55
N LEU A 834 5.41 8.77 -23.05
CA LEU A 834 6.59 9.63 -22.86
C LEU A 834 7.21 10.11 -24.17
N ASP A 835 7.07 9.35 -25.26
CA ASP A 835 7.53 9.74 -26.59
C ASP A 835 6.82 11.00 -27.15
N PHE A 836 5.71 11.44 -26.56
CA PHE A 836 5.06 12.72 -26.88
C PHE A 836 5.67 13.93 -26.15
N PHE A 837 6.60 13.72 -25.19
CA PHE A 837 7.23 14.76 -24.37
C PHE A 837 8.78 14.68 -24.32
N PRO A 838 9.48 14.66 -25.46
CA PRO A 838 10.94 14.70 -25.49
C PRO A 838 11.48 16.05 -25.03
N LEU A 839 12.49 16.05 -24.15
CA LEU A 839 13.30 17.24 -23.89
C LEU A 839 14.24 17.49 -25.07
N GLN A 840 14.32 18.74 -25.55
CA GLN A 840 15.40 19.15 -26.45
C GLN A 840 16.72 19.27 -25.69
N PRO A 841 17.89 19.11 -26.35
CA PRO A 841 19.20 19.27 -25.69
C PRO A 841 19.45 20.65 -25.05
N ASN A 842 18.65 21.66 -25.44
CA ASN A 842 18.73 23.04 -24.96
C ASN A 842 17.53 23.42 -24.05
N ASP A 843 16.60 22.51 -23.77
CA ASP A 843 15.53 22.75 -22.81
C ASP A 843 16.05 22.65 -21.37
N THR A 844 15.56 23.50 -20.47
CA THR A 844 15.75 23.32 -19.03
C THR A 844 14.72 22.35 -18.46
N ASP A 845 15.08 21.60 -17.43
CA ASP A 845 14.20 20.62 -16.75
C ASP A 845 12.91 21.25 -16.18
N ASP A 846 12.90 22.58 -15.99
CA ASP A 846 11.78 23.35 -15.45
C ASP A 846 10.61 23.57 -16.43
N LYS A 847 10.78 23.34 -17.74
CA LYS A 847 9.77 23.65 -18.77
C LYS A 847 8.38 23.13 -18.41
N PHE A 848 7.33 23.94 -18.60
CA PHE A 848 5.98 23.59 -18.16
C PHE A 848 5.23 22.81 -19.25
N MET A 849 5.40 21.49 -19.26
CA MET A 849 4.70 20.60 -20.19
C MET A 849 3.21 20.44 -19.84
N PHE A 850 2.34 20.41 -20.85
CA PHE A 850 0.92 20.06 -20.70
C PHE A 850 0.42 19.17 -21.85
N GLU A 851 -0.67 18.44 -21.61
CA GLU A 851 -1.48 17.84 -22.70
C GLU A 851 -2.95 18.26 -22.63
N LYS A 852 -3.67 18.00 -23.72
CA LYS A 852 -5.10 18.32 -23.85
C LYS A 852 -5.82 17.20 -24.59
N SER A 853 -6.60 16.42 -23.86
CA SER A 853 -7.39 15.31 -24.41
C SER A 853 -8.83 15.42 -23.91
N ALA A 854 -9.74 15.93 -24.74
CA ALA A 854 -11.06 16.36 -24.30
C ALA A 854 -12.05 15.20 -23.97
N THR A 855 -11.58 13.97 -24.15
CA THR A 855 -12.18 12.67 -23.80
C THR A 855 -11.84 12.21 -22.38
N TYR A 856 -11.02 12.95 -21.64
CA TYR A 856 -10.64 12.58 -20.27
C TYR A 856 -11.74 12.87 -19.24
N PHE A 857 -12.44 14.00 -19.37
CA PHE A 857 -13.41 14.49 -18.38
C PHE A 857 -14.49 13.46 -18.00
N ASP A 858 -15.14 12.84 -18.99
CA ASP A 858 -16.23 11.87 -18.80
C ASP A 858 -15.76 10.40 -18.72
N GLY A 859 -14.47 10.13 -18.94
CA GLY A 859 -13.89 8.79 -18.87
C GLY A 859 -13.83 8.22 -17.46
N GLU A 860 -14.37 7.02 -17.26
CA GLU A 860 -14.58 6.43 -15.92
C GLU A 860 -13.28 5.98 -15.22
N LEU A 861 -12.39 5.26 -15.93
CA LEU A 861 -11.09 4.86 -15.40
C LEU A 861 -10.03 5.97 -15.47
N VAL A 862 -10.34 7.11 -16.10
CA VAL A 862 -9.34 8.15 -16.41
C VAL A 862 -8.78 8.82 -15.16
N PRO A 863 -9.57 9.26 -14.15
CA PRO A 863 -9.03 9.85 -12.92
C PRO A 863 -8.02 8.92 -12.22
N LYS A 864 -8.36 7.63 -12.08
CA LYS A 864 -7.49 6.60 -11.47
C LYS A 864 -6.18 6.43 -12.25
N ARG A 865 -6.25 6.30 -13.58
CA ARG A 865 -5.09 6.09 -14.46
C ARG A 865 -4.20 7.35 -14.54
N ALA A 866 -4.81 8.54 -14.50
CA ALA A 866 -4.10 9.82 -14.47
C ALA A 866 -3.41 10.03 -13.12
N HIS A 867 -4.10 9.84 -11.99
CA HIS A 867 -3.53 10.04 -10.65
C HIS A 867 -2.35 9.10 -10.35
N ALA A 868 -2.38 7.86 -10.85
CA ALA A 868 -1.26 6.93 -10.69
C ALA A 868 0.05 7.45 -11.32
N LEU A 869 -0.03 8.05 -12.52
CA LEU A 869 1.14 8.55 -13.25
C LEU A 869 1.48 10.01 -12.91
N LEU A 870 0.46 10.82 -12.61
CA LEU A 870 0.51 12.28 -12.54
C LEU A 870 -0.22 12.81 -11.29
N PRO A 871 0.09 12.33 -10.06
CA PRO A 871 -0.65 12.72 -8.86
C PRO A 871 -0.53 14.22 -8.55
N LYS A 872 0.59 14.83 -8.93
CA LYS A 872 0.94 16.24 -8.68
C LYS A 872 0.50 17.20 -9.81
N ALA A 873 -0.10 16.68 -10.89
CA ALA A 873 -0.50 17.51 -12.02
C ALA A 873 -1.68 18.44 -11.68
N GLN A 874 -1.68 19.63 -12.27
CA GLN A 874 -2.83 20.51 -12.27
C GLN A 874 -3.86 20.02 -13.30
N LEU A 875 -5.14 20.29 -13.06
CA LEU A 875 -6.25 19.90 -13.91
C LEU A 875 -7.00 21.15 -14.37
N VAL A 876 -7.31 21.23 -15.66
CA VAL A 876 -8.20 22.27 -16.22
C VAL A 876 -9.38 21.61 -16.91
N THR A 877 -10.58 22.06 -16.57
CA THR A 877 -11.81 21.75 -17.29
C THR A 877 -12.50 23.05 -17.72
N ILE A 878 -13.11 23.05 -18.90
CA ILE A 878 -13.76 24.22 -19.49
C ILE A 878 -15.23 23.86 -19.66
N LEU A 879 -16.13 24.57 -19.00
CA LEU A 879 -17.56 24.28 -18.98
C LEU A 879 -18.36 25.38 -19.69
N ILE A 880 -19.38 24.98 -20.43
CA ILE A 880 -20.44 25.87 -20.96
C ILE A 880 -21.80 25.25 -20.61
N SER A 881 -22.90 26.00 -20.77
CA SER A 881 -24.27 25.46 -20.62
C SER A 881 -24.40 24.05 -21.26
N PRO A 882 -24.82 23.01 -20.50
CA PRO A 882 -24.78 21.63 -20.97
C PRO A 882 -25.68 21.41 -22.20
N ALA A 883 -26.78 22.16 -22.31
CA ALA A 883 -27.62 22.17 -23.52
C ALA A 883 -26.85 22.69 -24.76
N LYS A 884 -26.10 23.80 -24.63
CA LYS A 884 -25.23 24.31 -25.71
C LYS A 884 -24.13 23.31 -26.06
N ARG A 885 -23.53 22.63 -25.07
CA ARG A 885 -22.53 21.56 -25.26
C ARG A 885 -23.12 20.38 -26.04
N ALA A 886 -24.30 19.89 -25.63
CA ALA A 886 -25.00 18.78 -26.28
C ALA A 886 -25.39 19.11 -27.73
N TYR A 887 -25.90 20.32 -27.98
CA TYR A 887 -26.23 20.80 -29.33
C TYR A 887 -24.99 20.97 -30.20
N SER A 888 -23.90 21.52 -29.66
CA SER A 888 -22.62 21.62 -30.38
C SER A 888 -22.01 20.25 -30.68
N TRP A 889 -22.28 19.21 -29.89
CA TRP A 889 -21.91 17.84 -30.21
C TRP A 889 -22.76 17.25 -31.34
N TYR A 890 -24.09 17.41 -31.30
CA TYR A 890 -24.97 16.99 -32.40
C TYR A 890 -24.58 17.68 -33.72
N GLN A 891 -24.42 19.01 -33.74
CA GLN A 891 -23.99 19.75 -34.93
C GLN A 891 -22.54 19.42 -35.34
N HIS A 892 -21.69 18.97 -34.40
CA HIS A 892 -20.35 18.48 -34.72
C HIS A 892 -20.42 17.15 -35.49
N ILE A 893 -21.26 16.23 -35.05
CA ILE A 893 -21.42 14.88 -35.62
C ILE A 893 -22.19 14.94 -36.95
N LYS A 894 -23.24 15.75 -37.06
CA LYS A 894 -23.96 16.03 -38.33
C LYS A 894 -22.98 16.53 -39.42
N ALA A 895 -22.10 17.46 -39.06
CA ALA A 895 -21.07 18.00 -39.95
C ALA A 895 -19.88 17.05 -40.24
N HIS A 896 -19.93 15.79 -39.80
CA HIS A 896 -19.04 14.71 -40.25
C HIS A 896 -19.79 13.63 -41.06
N GLY A 897 -21.05 13.88 -41.45
CA GLY A 897 -21.81 12.97 -42.31
C GLY A 897 -22.53 11.83 -41.59
N ASP A 898 -22.54 11.80 -40.25
CA ASP A 898 -23.20 10.76 -39.44
C ASP A 898 -24.68 10.58 -39.86
N PRO A 899 -25.11 9.39 -40.31
CA PRO A 899 -26.46 9.17 -40.83
C PRO A 899 -27.57 9.45 -39.82
N ILE A 900 -27.33 9.20 -38.53
CA ILE A 900 -28.32 9.43 -37.47
C ILE A 900 -28.46 10.93 -37.21
N ALA A 901 -27.34 11.64 -37.06
CA ALA A 901 -27.37 13.09 -36.86
C ALA A 901 -27.86 13.84 -38.11
N ASN A 902 -27.78 13.25 -39.30
CA ASN A 902 -28.39 13.78 -40.53
C ASN A 902 -29.91 13.56 -40.57
N ASN A 903 -30.38 12.33 -40.33
CA ASN A 903 -31.79 11.95 -40.51
C ASN A 903 -32.70 12.37 -39.36
N TYR A 904 -32.20 12.49 -38.12
CA TYR A 904 -32.98 12.89 -36.96
C TYR A 904 -32.71 14.35 -36.55
N SER A 905 -33.76 15.06 -36.14
CA SER A 905 -33.63 16.38 -35.53
C SER A 905 -33.00 16.30 -34.14
N PHE A 906 -32.41 17.40 -33.65
CA PHE A 906 -31.84 17.43 -32.31
C PHE A 906 -32.86 17.08 -31.22
N TYR A 907 -34.11 17.56 -31.36
CA TYR A 907 -35.19 17.22 -30.43
C TYR A 907 -35.44 15.71 -30.36
N GLN A 908 -35.56 15.02 -31.52
CA GLN A 908 -35.70 13.56 -31.57
C GLN A 908 -34.49 12.84 -30.98
N VAL A 909 -33.27 13.34 -31.20
CA VAL A 909 -32.06 12.77 -30.61
C VAL A 909 -32.10 12.85 -29.08
N ILE A 910 -32.46 14.00 -28.48
CA ILE A 910 -32.45 14.15 -27.02
C ILE A 910 -33.66 13.49 -26.32
N THR A 911 -34.79 13.32 -27.01
CA THR A 911 -36.00 12.67 -26.44
C THR A 911 -36.15 11.19 -26.80
N ALA A 912 -35.23 10.61 -27.57
CA ALA A 912 -35.23 9.19 -27.92
C ALA A 912 -35.35 8.29 -26.68
N THR A 913 -36.34 7.41 -26.68
CA THR A 913 -36.64 6.47 -25.56
C THR A 913 -35.83 5.19 -25.68
N GLU A 914 -35.92 4.26 -24.72
CA GLU A 914 -35.23 2.96 -24.82
C GLU A 914 -35.78 2.02 -25.91
N ALA A 915 -36.97 2.32 -26.47
CA ALA A 915 -37.51 1.61 -27.63
C ALA A 915 -36.83 2.00 -28.97
N GLU A 916 -36.06 3.10 -29.00
CA GLU A 916 -35.44 3.61 -30.21
C GLU A 916 -34.20 2.79 -30.65
N PRO A 917 -33.85 2.81 -31.96
CA PRO A 917 -32.67 2.13 -32.49
C PRO A 917 -31.40 2.49 -31.71
N LYS A 918 -30.56 1.47 -31.45
CA LYS A 918 -29.35 1.63 -30.61
C LYS A 918 -28.48 2.82 -31.04
N ALA A 919 -28.27 3.02 -32.34
CA ALA A 919 -27.45 4.13 -32.86
C ALA A 919 -28.01 5.53 -32.52
N LEU A 920 -29.34 5.68 -32.42
CA LEU A 920 -29.99 6.93 -31.96
C LEU A 920 -29.79 7.13 -30.46
N ARG A 921 -29.94 6.06 -29.66
CA ARG A 921 -29.66 6.09 -28.22
C ARG A 921 -28.17 6.34 -27.91
N ASP A 922 -27.25 5.79 -28.71
CA ASP A 922 -25.81 6.04 -28.62
C ASP A 922 -25.46 7.49 -28.99
N LEU A 923 -26.19 8.13 -29.93
CA LEU A 923 -26.04 9.56 -30.20
C LEU A 923 -26.62 10.43 -29.06
N ARG A 924 -27.83 10.12 -28.57
CA ARG A 924 -28.45 10.74 -27.38
C ARG A 924 -27.48 10.73 -26.20
N ASN A 925 -26.93 9.55 -25.89
CA ASN A 925 -26.04 9.34 -24.76
C ASN A 925 -24.74 10.16 -24.90
N ARG A 926 -24.13 10.23 -26.10
CA ARG A 926 -22.94 11.08 -26.36
C ARG A 926 -23.24 12.59 -26.32
N CYS A 927 -24.46 13.01 -26.68
CA CYS A 927 -24.94 14.39 -26.50
C CYS A 927 -25.10 14.75 -25.01
N LEU A 928 -25.82 13.91 -24.25
CA LEU A 928 -26.31 14.25 -22.91
C LEU A 928 -25.35 13.87 -21.78
N ASN A 929 -24.80 12.65 -21.75
CA ASN A 929 -24.05 12.16 -20.58
C ASN A 929 -22.84 13.04 -20.22
N PRO A 930 -21.96 13.46 -21.16
CA PRO A 930 -20.82 14.32 -20.81
C PRO A 930 -21.21 15.75 -20.39
N GLY A 931 -22.50 16.10 -20.45
CA GLY A 931 -23.07 17.32 -19.87
C GLY A 931 -23.39 17.21 -18.37
N LYS A 932 -23.31 16.01 -17.77
CA LYS A 932 -23.57 15.75 -16.34
C LYS A 932 -22.36 16.14 -15.48
N TYR A 933 -21.98 17.42 -15.53
CA TYR A 933 -20.68 17.88 -15.05
C TYR A 933 -20.38 17.51 -13.58
N ALA A 934 -21.35 17.61 -12.67
CA ALA A 934 -21.18 17.26 -11.25
C ALA A 934 -20.71 15.80 -11.07
N GLN A 935 -21.45 14.83 -11.64
CA GLN A 935 -21.11 13.40 -11.61
C GLN A 935 -19.70 13.11 -12.14
N HIS A 936 -19.23 13.88 -13.13
CA HIS A 936 -17.88 13.73 -13.66
C HIS A 936 -16.82 14.37 -12.75
N LEU A 937 -17.09 15.56 -12.21
CA LEU A 937 -16.22 16.28 -11.28
C LEU A 937 -16.01 15.49 -9.97
N GLU A 938 -17.06 14.89 -9.41
CA GLU A 938 -16.99 14.02 -8.22
C GLU A 938 -15.95 12.90 -8.41
N ARG A 939 -15.94 12.24 -9.57
CA ARG A 939 -14.97 11.17 -9.89
C ARG A 939 -13.54 11.67 -10.10
N TRP A 940 -13.35 12.95 -10.43
CA TRP A 940 -12.01 13.56 -10.46
C TRP A 940 -11.56 13.97 -9.05
N LEU A 941 -12.47 14.52 -8.25
CA LEU A 941 -12.19 14.94 -6.86
C LEU A 941 -11.85 13.75 -5.95
N ALA A 942 -12.43 12.57 -6.19
CA ALA A 942 -12.09 11.32 -5.51
C ALA A 942 -10.63 10.81 -5.74
N TYR A 943 -9.84 11.51 -6.55
CA TYR A 943 -8.41 11.25 -6.76
C TYR A 943 -7.54 12.51 -6.68
N TYR A 944 -8.08 13.70 -6.95
CA TYR A 944 -7.34 14.96 -6.97
C TYR A 944 -7.97 15.99 -6.03
N PRO A 945 -7.21 16.60 -5.10
CA PRO A 945 -7.75 17.61 -4.19
C PRO A 945 -8.22 18.83 -4.99
N GLN A 946 -9.28 19.50 -4.49
CA GLN A 946 -9.93 20.63 -5.18
C GLN A 946 -8.95 21.73 -5.60
N GLN A 947 -7.88 21.96 -4.83
CA GLN A 947 -6.84 22.96 -5.10
C GLN A 947 -5.99 22.65 -6.35
N GLN A 948 -6.03 21.43 -6.89
CA GLN A 948 -5.41 21.05 -8.16
C GLN A 948 -6.35 21.22 -9.37
N LEU A 949 -7.62 21.59 -9.17
CA LEU A 949 -8.62 21.69 -10.23
C LEU A 949 -9.06 23.14 -10.48
N HIS A 950 -8.87 23.62 -11.71
CA HIS A 950 -9.36 24.90 -12.17
C HIS A 950 -10.50 24.73 -13.19
N ILE A 951 -11.64 25.36 -12.92
CA ILE A 951 -12.84 25.32 -13.76
C ILE A 951 -12.97 26.66 -14.48
N ILE A 952 -13.01 26.61 -15.82
CA ILE A 952 -13.10 27.79 -16.70
C ILE A 952 -14.52 27.90 -17.27
N ASP A 953 -15.10 29.09 -17.21
CA ASP A 953 -16.29 29.44 -18.02
C ASP A 953 -15.88 29.58 -19.50
N GLY A 954 -16.40 28.70 -20.35
CA GLY A 954 -16.14 28.68 -21.78
C GLY A 954 -16.82 29.83 -22.56
N GLU A 955 -17.87 30.45 -22.03
CA GLU A 955 -18.45 31.69 -22.59
C GLU A 955 -17.57 32.90 -22.22
N GLN A 956 -16.99 32.93 -21.01
CA GLN A 956 -15.94 33.91 -20.66
C GLN A 956 -14.68 33.71 -21.52
N LEU A 957 -14.19 32.48 -21.70
CA LEU A 957 -13.06 32.17 -22.59
C LEU A 957 -13.33 32.58 -24.05
N LYS A 958 -14.58 32.56 -24.49
CA LYS A 958 -14.99 33.01 -25.83
C LYS A 958 -15.06 34.53 -25.96
N SER A 959 -15.50 35.24 -24.92
CA SER A 959 -15.83 36.67 -24.93
C SER A 959 -14.74 37.59 -24.37
N ASN A 960 -13.96 37.10 -23.42
CA ASN A 960 -12.79 37.75 -22.83
C ASN A 960 -11.74 36.69 -22.43
N PRO A 961 -11.05 36.05 -23.41
CA PRO A 961 -9.99 35.09 -23.13
C PRO A 961 -8.80 35.72 -22.38
N ILE A 962 -8.58 37.02 -22.52
CA ILE A 962 -7.44 37.71 -21.91
C ILE A 962 -7.51 37.59 -20.38
N SER A 963 -8.68 37.87 -19.77
CA SER A 963 -8.88 37.65 -18.32
C SER A 963 -8.64 36.19 -17.94
N VAL A 964 -9.30 35.26 -18.63
CA VAL A 964 -9.23 33.82 -18.32
C VAL A 964 -7.79 33.29 -18.37
N MET A 965 -7.00 33.69 -19.36
CA MET A 965 -5.60 33.28 -19.48
C MET A 965 -4.70 33.96 -18.43
N MET A 966 -4.97 35.22 -18.09
CA MET A 966 -4.28 35.94 -17.00
C MET A 966 -4.64 35.38 -15.61
N ASP A 967 -5.82 34.80 -15.44
CA ASP A 967 -6.26 34.13 -14.22
C ASP A 967 -5.64 32.72 -14.11
N LEU A 968 -5.66 31.97 -15.21
CA LEU A 968 -4.97 30.68 -15.35
C LEU A 968 -3.47 30.78 -15.01
N GLN A 969 -2.75 31.78 -15.52
CA GLN A 969 -1.30 31.87 -15.29
C GLN A 969 -0.96 32.05 -13.80
N ARG A 970 -1.85 32.69 -13.02
CA ARG A 970 -1.70 32.81 -11.56
C ARG A 970 -1.98 31.49 -10.85
N PHE A 971 -3.00 30.74 -11.28
CA PHE A 971 -3.28 29.37 -10.79
C PHE A 971 -2.10 28.42 -11.06
N LEU A 972 -1.57 28.41 -12.29
CA LEU A 972 -0.42 27.59 -12.70
C LEU A 972 0.94 28.11 -12.17
N LYS A 973 0.96 29.29 -11.53
CA LYS A 973 2.17 29.97 -11.00
C LYS A 973 3.25 30.21 -12.08
N LEU A 974 2.80 30.50 -13.29
CA LEU A 974 3.67 30.83 -14.42
C LEU A 974 4.21 32.28 -14.32
N PRO A 975 5.35 32.58 -14.98
CA PRO A 975 5.79 33.96 -15.20
C PRO A 975 4.68 34.84 -15.83
N PRO A 976 4.66 36.16 -15.59
CA PRO A 976 3.69 37.04 -16.23
C PRO A 976 3.85 37.10 -17.75
N PHE A 977 2.77 36.88 -18.49
CA PHE A 977 2.71 37.03 -19.95
C PHE A 977 1.47 37.83 -20.34
N ASP A 978 1.65 38.91 -21.12
CA ASP A 978 0.53 39.78 -21.50
C ASP A 978 -0.22 39.25 -22.73
N TYR A 979 -1.29 38.50 -22.48
CA TYR A 979 -2.18 38.00 -23.53
C TYR A 979 -2.91 39.10 -24.32
N SER A 980 -3.00 40.34 -23.83
CA SER A 980 -3.72 41.43 -24.53
C SER A 980 -3.00 41.88 -25.80
N GLN A 981 -1.67 41.80 -25.82
CA GLN A 981 -0.85 42.10 -26.99
C GLN A 981 -0.90 40.98 -28.05
N HIS A 982 -1.25 39.76 -27.62
CA HIS A 982 -1.17 38.53 -28.43
C HIS A 982 -2.54 38.02 -28.92
N LEU A 983 -3.66 38.50 -28.37
CA LEU A 983 -5.02 38.11 -28.76
C LEU A 983 -5.85 39.31 -29.21
N ARG A 984 -6.45 39.21 -30.40
CA ARG A 984 -7.33 40.23 -30.96
C ARG A 984 -8.65 39.60 -31.42
N PHE A 985 -9.77 40.29 -31.20
CA PHE A 985 -11.07 39.84 -31.73
C PHE A 985 -11.13 40.07 -33.24
N ASP A 986 -11.52 39.05 -34.00
CA ASP A 986 -11.66 39.14 -35.45
C ASP A 986 -13.14 39.15 -35.85
N ASN A 987 -13.61 40.29 -36.36
CA ASN A 987 -15.01 40.52 -36.72
C ASN A 987 -15.51 39.61 -37.86
N LYS A 988 -14.62 39.08 -38.72
CA LYS A 988 -15.01 38.16 -39.81
C LYS A 988 -15.12 36.72 -39.30
N LYS A 989 -14.27 36.34 -38.34
CA LYS A 989 -14.33 35.03 -37.68
C LYS A 989 -15.43 34.96 -36.62
N GLY A 990 -15.70 36.05 -35.91
CA GLY A 990 -16.60 36.12 -34.76
C GLY A 990 -16.00 35.60 -33.45
N PHE A 991 -14.67 35.51 -33.35
CA PHE A 991 -13.93 34.97 -32.21
C PHE A 991 -12.57 35.68 -32.06
N TYR A 992 -11.93 35.52 -30.89
CA TYR A 992 -10.53 35.90 -30.70
C TYR A 992 -9.57 35.01 -31.49
N CYS A 993 -8.51 35.61 -32.01
CA CYS A 993 -7.45 34.99 -32.80
C CYS A 993 -6.07 35.46 -32.34
N GLN A 994 -5.04 34.66 -32.63
CA GLN A 994 -3.65 35.01 -32.33
C GLN A 994 -3.17 36.14 -33.27
N VAL A 995 -2.56 37.19 -32.73
CA VAL A 995 -1.85 38.21 -33.51
C VAL A 995 -0.53 37.61 -34.03
N VAL A 996 -0.24 37.80 -35.32
CA VAL A 996 1.04 37.39 -35.94
C VAL A 996 1.82 38.59 -36.46
N SER A 997 1.11 39.59 -36.96
CA SER A 997 1.62 40.95 -37.24
C SER A 997 0.46 41.93 -37.19
N ASP A 998 0.72 43.24 -37.26
CA ASP A 998 -0.29 44.28 -37.08
C ASP A 998 -1.53 44.11 -37.96
N ASN A 999 -1.35 43.60 -39.18
CA ASN A 999 -2.40 43.37 -40.17
C ASN A 999 -2.80 41.90 -40.37
N HIS A 1000 -2.26 40.94 -39.58
CA HIS A 1000 -2.53 39.51 -39.79
C HIS A 1000 -2.83 38.72 -38.51
N ASN A 1001 -4.06 38.20 -38.43
CA ASN A 1001 -4.57 37.33 -37.37
C ASN A 1001 -4.52 35.85 -37.80
N LYS A 1002 -3.96 34.97 -36.96
CA LYS A 1002 -4.05 33.51 -37.09
C LYS A 1002 -5.25 32.99 -36.30
N CYS A 1003 -6.38 32.86 -36.99
CA CYS A 1003 -7.61 32.31 -36.45
C CYS A 1003 -7.67 30.78 -36.49
N LEU A 1004 -8.46 30.17 -35.58
CA LEU A 1004 -8.74 28.73 -35.61
C LEU A 1004 -9.48 28.31 -36.89
N GLY A 1005 -9.15 27.12 -37.40
CA GLY A 1005 -9.68 26.59 -38.67
C GLY A 1005 -11.21 26.42 -38.73
N LYS A 1006 -11.74 26.17 -39.93
CA LYS A 1006 -13.19 26.13 -40.24
C LYS A 1006 -14.00 25.13 -39.39
N SER A 1007 -13.38 24.12 -38.79
CA SER A 1007 -14.02 23.14 -37.90
C SER A 1007 -14.30 23.65 -36.48
N LYS A 1008 -13.67 24.75 -36.06
CA LYS A 1008 -13.82 25.37 -34.73
C LYS A 1008 -14.57 26.70 -34.90
N GLY A 1009 -15.64 26.91 -34.13
CA GLY A 1009 -16.56 28.06 -34.33
C GLY A 1009 -17.39 27.94 -35.62
N ARG A 1010 -17.97 26.76 -35.89
CA ARG A 1010 -18.89 26.54 -37.02
C ARG A 1010 -20.15 27.40 -36.85
N GLN A 1011 -20.61 28.03 -37.93
CA GLN A 1011 -21.95 28.62 -38.00
C GLN A 1011 -22.97 27.49 -38.25
N TYR A 1012 -24.06 27.50 -37.48
CA TYR A 1012 -25.20 26.60 -37.62
C TYR A 1012 -26.45 27.30 -37.03
N PRO A 1013 -27.68 26.86 -37.36
CA PRO A 1013 -28.91 27.44 -36.80
C PRO A 1013 -28.90 27.47 -35.26
N PRO A 1014 -29.64 28.38 -34.61
CA PRO A 1014 -29.87 28.31 -33.18
C PRO A 1014 -30.59 27.00 -32.79
N MET A 1015 -30.37 26.56 -31.55
CA MET A 1015 -31.14 25.46 -30.96
C MET A 1015 -32.61 25.87 -30.85
N ASP A 1016 -33.52 24.98 -31.20
CA ASP A 1016 -34.95 25.26 -31.14
C ASP A 1016 -35.45 25.36 -29.69
N GLU A 1017 -36.51 26.15 -29.50
CA GLU A 1017 -37.04 26.48 -28.16
C GLU A 1017 -37.59 25.24 -27.43
N ARG A 1018 -38.09 24.24 -28.17
CA ARG A 1018 -38.63 23.00 -27.61
C ARG A 1018 -37.52 22.12 -27.04
N SER A 1019 -36.39 22.00 -27.75
CA SER A 1019 -35.16 21.38 -27.23
C SER A 1019 -34.57 22.17 -26.07
N ALA A 1020 -34.55 23.50 -26.13
CA ALA A 1020 -34.05 24.35 -25.06
C ALA A 1020 -34.83 24.13 -23.75
N LYS A 1021 -36.17 24.17 -23.80
CA LYS A 1021 -37.06 23.93 -22.66
C LYS A 1021 -37.03 22.48 -22.18
N MET A 1022 -36.70 21.51 -23.03
CA MET A 1022 -36.52 20.11 -22.65
C MET A 1022 -35.23 19.88 -21.85
N LEU A 1023 -34.15 20.61 -22.16
CA LEU A 1023 -32.84 20.47 -21.51
C LEU A 1023 -32.63 21.41 -20.31
N GLN A 1024 -33.65 22.20 -19.96
CA GLN A 1024 -33.70 23.03 -18.74
C GLN A 1024 -34.54 22.36 -17.64
N LYS A 1025 -35.29 21.30 -17.97
CA LYS A 1025 -36.00 20.41 -17.05
C LYS A 1025 -35.12 19.22 -16.68
#